data_AF-A0A7C8I4N2-F1
#
_entry.id   AF-A0A7C8I4N2-F1
#
_cell.length_a   1.000
_cell.length_b   1.000
_cell.length_c   1.000
_cell.angle_alpha   90.00
_cell.angle_beta   90.00
_cell.angle_gamma   90.00
#
_symmetry.space_group_name_H-M   'P 1'
#
loop_
_entity.id
_entity.type
_entity.pdbx_description
1 polymer ?
#
loop_
_entity_poly.entity_id
_entity_poly.type
_entity_poly.pdbx_seq_one_letter_code
_entity_poly.pdbx_strand_id
1 'polypeptide(L)'
;MLEHQYTEASMKLPLLKGADLRKAAALKKACAETGMFLYLVSVQRMQLGSAEEDHDDDDGSYGRRGRWNPEEDTDEEDTVEEDEIEPAGESGHPFLWDVYEDKFSLTAVYDQDGQKIVVNREILETDIIQENPFKDEEPDEEDYEGYTGNAGASATHWYRSAGIVIVPLVVLPNFFALNSIKPSSQNNTPDNADLMLDYFVKKLMQAPPQTTERTLYERCVRYLCTHIVNYNLRSIETGISWNLFDNSLLANVVQGTLQLADSVLCIRALRAFSHIDNKTLRLIGDAMVSDQLRLSDFEASLEIYISQDKRLSSVHSALAEVLGGEITKRSVERGEQSGVSAWVTRKLDHALHSYQELFDDDVPILLLLCGVYGSTWIDALEQRILPVVRRHKSKTPFLIAFMNKLYTTPEVQGFLAPIFASLLPVAIKSLNIGKWGTFQDSPNKAQTGLYRTPKFRLPPIKGEEITLFLDRCHTMGFVQEVQDFLLAFREDAPMAHPSDMAPTWVTCLAGIAQLMPKWSIPYSESFYRTLFQTILAVFILKYVDFLPPPPQDWTANKVKCSCGDCALLNFFMQNPHQLTVEFKMAPNRRSHLQGELSDARADVTYEFACNTAPYTMIIKKTRASYEKAVGDWKERKAWAEQNLKQSFDETVLRTLLAEKYEEIVGMTQVTAPAAPRLVVQIQDGRARKPLLEAGLRPAAQRTIAHPHPQAVRPVSPSTLQGTSANSRSGNPGALTSVASGARTPSFATKRKAAEIEDAEVIDLTPD
;
A
#
# COMPACT_ATOMS: atom_id res chain seq x y z
N MET A 1 -11.54 6.33 44.28
CA MET A 1 -12.65 6.93 43.53
C MET A 1 -12.74 8.42 43.78
N LEU A 2 -13.14 9.14 42.75
CA LEU A 2 -13.51 10.55 42.70
C LEU A 2 -15.05 10.65 42.67
N GLU A 3 -15.60 11.83 42.98
CA GLU A 3 -17.06 12.07 43.06
C GLU A 3 -17.71 12.28 41.69
N HIS A 4 -16.94 12.53 40.63
CA HIS A 4 -17.47 12.70 39.28
C HIS A 4 -16.87 11.66 38.33
N GLN A 5 -17.65 11.26 37.31
CA GLN A 5 -17.09 10.67 36.11
C GLN A 5 -16.35 11.72 35.26
N TYR A 6 -15.30 11.28 34.58
CA TYR A 6 -14.42 12.09 33.73
C TYR A 6 -14.14 11.37 32.41
N THR A 7 -14.29 12.07 31.29
CA THR A 7 -13.84 11.57 29.97
C THR A 7 -12.31 11.66 29.86
N GLU A 8 -11.69 10.87 28.98
CA GLU A 8 -10.22 10.85 28.81
C GLU A 8 -9.61 12.25 28.61
N ALA A 9 -10.28 13.12 27.85
CA ALA A 9 -9.80 14.48 27.59
C ALA A 9 -9.77 15.38 28.85
N SER A 10 -10.55 15.02 29.87
CA SER A 10 -10.65 15.68 31.19
C SER A 10 -9.81 15.02 32.29
N MET A 11 -9.19 13.85 32.04
CA MET A 11 -8.32 13.13 32.98
C MET A 11 -6.94 13.78 33.13
N LYS A 12 -6.94 15.01 33.66
CA LYS A 12 -5.73 15.78 34.03
C LYS A 12 -6.03 16.70 35.20
N LEU A 13 -5.06 16.86 36.09
CA LEU A 13 -5.27 17.41 37.43
C LEU A 13 -5.93 18.82 37.42
N PRO A 14 -5.61 19.75 36.50
CA PRO A 14 -6.27 21.06 36.44
C PRO A 14 -7.75 21.07 35.99
N LEU A 15 -8.28 19.96 35.45
CA LEU A 15 -9.68 19.86 35.00
C LEU A 15 -10.60 19.05 35.93
N LEU A 16 -10.08 18.60 37.08
CA LEU A 16 -10.89 17.98 38.11
C LEU A 16 -11.89 18.99 38.71
N LYS A 17 -13.08 18.53 39.07
CA LYS A 17 -14.21 19.35 39.54
C LYS A 17 -14.25 19.42 41.07
N GLY A 18 -14.80 20.51 41.61
CA GLY A 18 -15.32 20.60 42.98
C GLY A 18 -14.42 20.05 44.11
N ALA A 19 -14.85 18.94 44.73
CA ALA A 19 -14.09 18.29 45.79
C ALA A 19 -12.88 17.49 45.27
N ASP A 20 -12.98 16.87 44.10
CA ASP A 20 -11.93 16.02 43.52
C ASP A 20 -10.63 16.79 43.29
N LEU A 21 -10.72 18.01 42.77
CA LEU A 21 -9.56 18.90 42.61
C LEU A 21 -8.89 19.20 43.95
N ARG A 22 -9.68 19.38 45.02
CA ARG A 22 -9.17 19.67 46.37
C ARG A 22 -8.52 18.44 46.99
N LYS A 23 -9.12 17.25 46.82
CA LYS A 23 -8.53 15.94 47.21
C LYS A 23 -7.20 15.71 46.47
N ALA A 24 -7.21 15.84 45.14
CA ALA A 24 -6.04 15.63 44.28
C ALA A 24 -4.89 16.61 44.59
N ALA A 25 -5.19 17.89 44.82
CA ALA A 25 -4.18 18.89 45.18
C ALA A 25 -3.57 18.62 46.57
N ALA A 26 -4.38 18.20 47.56
CA ALA A 26 -3.89 17.83 48.88
C ALA A 26 -3.00 16.57 48.82
N LEU A 27 -3.46 15.53 48.12
CA LEU A 27 -2.68 14.30 47.91
C LEU A 27 -1.38 14.58 47.13
N LYS A 28 -1.41 15.43 46.10
CA LYS A 28 -0.20 15.84 45.34
C LYS A 28 0.84 16.49 46.24
N LYS A 29 0.42 17.35 47.19
CA LYS A 29 1.33 17.96 48.17
C LYS A 29 1.93 16.90 49.10
N ALA A 30 1.11 16.01 49.65
CA ALA A 30 1.59 14.93 50.52
C ALA A 30 2.57 14.00 49.81
N CYS A 31 2.27 13.60 48.56
CA CYS A 31 3.13 12.75 47.74
C CYS A 31 4.51 13.37 47.49
N ALA A 32 4.57 14.68 47.26
CA ALA A 32 5.83 15.41 47.10
C ALA A 32 6.65 15.51 48.41
N GLU A 33 5.99 15.42 49.57
CA GLU A 33 6.63 15.38 50.89
C GLU A 33 7.08 13.97 51.30
N THR A 34 6.50 12.92 50.72
CA THR A 34 6.79 11.50 51.05
C THR A 34 7.56 10.71 49.98
N GLY A 35 7.87 11.29 48.81
CA GLY A 35 8.56 10.60 47.73
C GLY A 35 7.68 9.59 46.98
N MET A 36 6.38 9.89 46.85
CA MET A 36 5.39 9.08 46.13
C MET A 36 4.95 9.79 44.84
N PHE A 37 4.52 9.01 43.85
CA PHE A 37 3.90 9.52 42.64
C PHE A 37 2.38 9.50 42.77
N LEU A 38 1.73 10.49 42.18
CA LEU A 38 0.27 10.57 42.07
C LEU A 38 -0.12 10.50 40.60
N TYR A 39 -0.95 9.51 40.27
CA TYR A 39 -1.54 9.27 38.96
C TYR A 39 -3.07 9.40 39.03
N LEU A 40 -3.68 9.80 37.91
CA LEU A 40 -5.13 9.74 37.73
C LEU A 40 -5.46 8.46 36.96
N VAL A 41 -6.56 7.79 37.29
CA VAL A 41 -6.91 6.51 36.68
C VAL A 41 -8.39 6.43 36.32
N SER A 42 -8.69 5.72 35.24
CA SER A 42 -10.04 5.19 34.98
C SER A 42 -10.08 3.77 35.51
N VAL A 43 -10.97 3.48 36.46
CA VAL A 43 -11.14 2.18 37.11
C VAL A 43 -12.41 1.53 36.57
N GLN A 44 -12.34 0.23 36.29
CA GLN A 44 -13.50 -0.58 35.93
C GLN A 44 -13.52 -1.86 36.78
N ARG A 45 -14.67 -2.13 37.40
CA ARG A 45 -15.03 -3.45 37.89
C ARG A 45 -15.86 -4.15 36.81
N MET A 46 -15.58 -5.43 36.57
CA MET A 46 -16.44 -6.31 35.79
C MET A 46 -16.94 -7.43 36.70
N GLN A 47 -18.24 -7.70 36.68
CA GLN A 47 -18.84 -8.86 37.33
C GLN A 47 -19.60 -9.69 36.29
N LEU A 48 -19.30 -10.99 36.23
CA LEU A 48 -20.01 -11.97 35.40
C LEU A 48 -20.73 -12.96 36.31
N GLY A 49 -22.04 -13.13 36.13
CA GLY A 49 -22.84 -14.02 36.95
C GLY A 49 -24.11 -14.51 36.26
N SER A 50 -24.87 -15.37 36.94
CA SER A 50 -26.20 -15.76 36.46
C SER A 50 -27.25 -14.68 36.70
N ALA A 51 -28.07 -14.44 35.68
CA ALA A 51 -29.12 -13.42 35.65
C ALA A 51 -30.52 -14.07 35.69
N GLU A 52 -31.54 -13.25 35.93
CA GLU A 52 -32.95 -13.67 36.08
C GLU A 52 -33.66 -13.82 34.72
N GLU A 53 -34.85 -14.42 34.71
CA GLU A 53 -35.67 -14.59 33.50
C GLU A 53 -36.63 -13.40 33.32
N ASP A 54 -36.49 -12.64 32.23
CA ASP A 54 -37.51 -11.68 31.79
C ASP A 54 -38.79 -12.42 31.39
N HIS A 55 -39.75 -12.48 32.31
CA HIS A 55 -41.10 -12.95 32.06
C HIS A 55 -42.03 -11.77 31.74
N ASP A 56 -42.18 -11.47 30.45
CA ASP A 56 -43.27 -10.63 29.93
C ASP A 56 -44.64 -11.27 30.23
N ASP A 57 -45.35 -10.78 31.25
CA ASP A 57 -46.66 -11.27 31.69
C ASP A 57 -47.82 -10.86 30.73
N ASP A 58 -48.01 -11.62 29.64
CA ASP A 58 -49.17 -11.50 28.74
C ASP A 58 -50.44 -12.22 29.31
N ASP A 59 -51.10 -11.63 30.32
CA ASP A 59 -52.47 -12.04 30.75
C ASP A 59 -53.57 -11.15 30.13
N GLY A 60 -54.16 -11.66 29.04
CA GLY A 60 -55.31 -11.08 28.36
C GLY A 60 -56.68 -11.48 28.89
N SER A 61 -57.15 -10.82 29.96
CA SER A 61 -58.54 -10.35 30.16
C SER A 61 -59.74 -11.33 30.02
N TYR A 62 -60.41 -11.65 31.13
CA TYR A 62 -61.80 -12.17 31.14
C TYR A 62 -62.77 -11.57 32.19
N GLY A 63 -62.85 -10.23 32.21
CA GLY A 63 -64.05 -9.38 32.38
C GLY A 63 -65.14 -9.61 33.46
N ARG A 64 -65.84 -8.51 33.84
CA ARG A 64 -67.19 -8.55 34.42
C ARG A 64 -68.04 -7.35 34.00
N ARG A 65 -69.37 -7.55 33.94
CA ARG A 65 -70.37 -6.51 33.65
C ARG A 65 -70.80 -5.83 34.94
N GLY A 66 -70.76 -4.50 35.00
CA GLY A 66 -71.06 -3.71 36.20
C GLY A 66 -72.56 -3.50 36.48
N ARG A 67 -72.86 -2.62 37.45
CA ARG A 67 -74.19 -2.00 37.63
C ARG A 67 -74.07 -0.65 38.35
N TRP A 68 -74.98 0.25 38.01
CA TRP A 68 -75.08 1.62 38.54
C TRP A 68 -75.38 1.70 40.05
N ASN A 69 -74.87 2.76 40.67
CA ASN A 69 -75.31 3.39 41.94
C ASN A 69 -76.68 4.12 41.73
N PRO A 70 -77.36 4.79 42.71
CA PRO A 70 -76.80 5.77 43.69
C PRO A 70 -77.47 5.74 45.09
N GLU A 71 -77.42 6.89 45.79
CA GLU A 71 -78.02 7.25 47.11
C GLU A 71 -77.20 6.73 48.33
N GLU A 72 -76.76 7.56 49.31
CA GLU A 72 -76.98 9.01 49.61
C GLU A 72 -75.65 9.76 49.89
N ASP A 73 -75.75 11.07 50.14
CA ASP A 73 -74.69 12.10 50.22
C ASP A 73 -73.69 11.96 51.39
N THR A 74 -72.47 12.48 51.22
CA THR A 74 -72.00 13.73 51.89
C THR A 74 -70.74 14.29 51.22
N ASP A 75 -70.68 15.61 51.13
CA ASP A 75 -69.66 16.44 50.49
C ASP A 75 -68.25 16.34 51.11
N GLU A 76 -67.21 16.48 50.29
CA GLU A 76 -66.13 17.47 50.50
C GLU A 76 -65.36 17.73 49.18
N GLU A 77 -64.65 18.85 49.09
CA GLU A 77 -64.08 19.39 47.83
C GLU A 77 -62.66 18.86 47.55
N ASP A 78 -62.41 18.35 46.34
CA ASP A 78 -61.34 18.86 45.47
C ASP A 78 -61.42 18.24 44.04
N THR A 79 -60.86 18.93 43.05
CA THR A 79 -60.87 18.46 41.65
C THR A 79 -59.76 17.46 41.39
N VAL A 80 -60.12 16.22 41.05
CA VAL A 80 -59.17 15.22 40.56
C VAL A 80 -58.70 15.62 39.16
N GLU A 81 -57.46 16.08 39.05
CA GLU A 81 -56.75 16.07 37.76
C GLU A 81 -56.36 14.62 37.43
N GLU A 82 -56.55 14.21 36.17
CA GLU A 82 -56.12 12.88 35.70
C GLU A 82 -54.61 12.91 35.46
N ASP A 83 -53.83 12.87 36.56
CA ASP A 83 -52.38 12.72 36.48
C ASP A 83 -52.02 11.47 35.67
N GLU A 84 -51.26 11.68 34.59
CA GLU A 84 -50.73 10.60 33.77
C GLU A 84 -49.87 9.68 34.64
N ILE A 85 -50.18 8.38 34.65
CA ILE A 85 -49.24 7.39 35.20
C ILE A 85 -48.07 7.34 34.23
N GLU A 86 -47.06 8.19 34.46
CA GLU A 86 -45.79 8.12 33.75
C GLU A 86 -45.25 6.68 33.86
N PRO A 87 -44.91 6.02 32.74
CA PRO A 87 -44.33 4.69 32.80
C PRO A 87 -42.98 4.78 33.51
N ALA A 88 -42.81 4.01 34.59
CA ALA A 88 -41.54 3.90 35.29
C ALA A 88 -40.45 3.49 34.29
N GLY A 89 -39.35 4.24 34.25
CA GLY A 89 -38.40 4.22 33.13
C GLY A 89 -37.73 2.86 32.86
N GLU A 90 -37.58 2.54 31.58
CA GLU A 90 -36.88 1.36 31.08
C GLU A 90 -35.36 1.42 31.35
N SER A 91 -34.90 0.97 32.52
CA SER A 91 -33.49 0.69 32.79
C SER A 91 -33.27 -0.32 33.94
N GLY A 92 -34.08 -1.39 33.97
CA GLY A 92 -33.93 -2.48 34.94
C GLY A 92 -32.85 -3.47 34.56
N HIS A 93 -31.59 -3.20 34.92
CA HIS A 93 -30.48 -4.15 34.74
C HIS A 93 -30.75 -5.45 35.56
N PRO A 94 -30.75 -6.65 34.94
CA PRO A 94 -31.04 -7.92 35.61
C PRO A 94 -30.15 -8.18 36.83
N PHE A 95 -30.74 -8.73 37.90
CA PHE A 95 -30.00 -8.97 39.13
C PHE A 95 -29.05 -10.19 39.00
N LEU A 96 -27.77 -10.00 39.35
CA LEU A 96 -26.78 -11.08 39.40
C LEU A 96 -26.93 -11.90 40.69
N TRP A 97 -27.49 -13.09 40.57
CA TRP A 97 -27.76 -13.99 41.70
C TRP A 97 -26.51 -14.68 42.25
N ASP A 98 -25.67 -15.22 41.37
CA ASP A 98 -24.37 -15.82 41.68
C ASP A 98 -23.31 -15.19 40.78
N VAL A 99 -22.32 -14.50 41.36
CA VAL A 99 -21.18 -13.91 40.61
C VAL A 99 -20.05 -14.94 40.52
N TYR A 100 -19.68 -15.31 39.29
CA TYR A 100 -18.67 -16.32 38.98
C TYR A 100 -17.29 -15.72 38.71
N GLU A 101 -17.22 -14.51 38.16
CA GLU A 101 -16.00 -13.72 38.07
C GLU A 101 -16.26 -12.29 38.57
N ASP A 102 -15.34 -11.77 39.38
CA ASP A 102 -15.29 -10.36 39.80
C ASP A 102 -13.86 -9.85 39.58
N LYS A 103 -13.68 -8.82 38.74
CA LYS A 103 -12.38 -8.37 38.25
C LYS A 103 -12.25 -6.87 38.28
N PHE A 104 -11.21 -6.38 38.96
CA PHE A 104 -10.88 -4.95 39.05
C PHE A 104 -9.72 -4.62 38.10
N SER A 105 -9.86 -3.49 37.39
CA SER A 105 -8.86 -3.07 36.41
C SER A 105 -8.76 -1.55 36.30
N LEU A 106 -7.57 -1.06 35.98
CA LEU A 106 -7.34 0.30 35.53
C LEU A 106 -7.39 0.28 34.00
N THR A 107 -8.52 0.71 33.41
CA THR A 107 -8.69 0.74 31.95
C THR A 107 -7.72 1.72 31.31
N ALA A 108 -7.40 2.82 31.99
CA ALA A 108 -6.31 3.73 31.63
C ALA A 108 -5.69 4.40 32.86
N VAL A 109 -4.37 4.58 32.82
CA VAL A 109 -3.58 5.35 33.81
C VAL A 109 -3.01 6.59 33.13
N TYR A 110 -3.14 7.74 33.78
CA TYR A 110 -2.72 9.05 33.30
C TYR A 110 -1.78 9.73 34.29
N ASP A 111 -0.83 10.49 33.77
CA ASP A 111 -0.06 11.44 34.57
C ASP A 111 -0.87 12.71 34.89
N GLN A 112 -0.29 13.62 35.68
CA GLN A 112 -1.01 14.79 36.20
C GLN A 112 -1.36 15.83 35.12
N ASP A 113 -0.67 15.78 33.97
CA ASP A 113 -0.89 16.67 32.83
C ASP A 113 -1.85 16.04 31.78
N GLY A 114 -2.13 14.74 31.92
CA GLY A 114 -3.05 13.96 31.09
C GLY A 114 -2.37 13.05 30.07
N GLN A 115 -1.07 12.78 30.19
CA GLN A 115 -0.42 11.78 29.35
C GLN A 115 -0.85 10.38 29.80
N LYS A 116 -1.50 9.62 28.90
CA LYS A 116 -1.82 8.20 29.11
C LYS A 116 -0.53 7.37 29.12
N ILE A 117 -0.35 6.51 30.13
CA ILE A 117 0.89 5.78 30.42
C ILE A 117 0.73 4.28 30.14
N VAL A 118 -0.39 3.69 30.56
CA VAL A 118 -0.70 2.27 30.40
C VAL A 118 -2.22 2.08 30.35
N VAL A 119 -2.70 1.06 29.65
CA VAL A 119 -4.11 0.65 29.59
C VAL A 119 -4.30 -0.79 30.03
N ASN A 120 -5.53 -1.13 30.44
CA ASN A 120 -5.97 -2.47 30.82
C ASN A 120 -5.06 -3.15 31.87
N ARG A 121 -4.71 -2.41 32.94
CA ARG A 121 -3.90 -2.93 34.05
C ARG A 121 -4.78 -3.51 35.15
N GLU A 122 -4.87 -4.83 35.21
CA GLU A 122 -5.52 -5.56 36.31
C GLU A 122 -4.91 -5.20 37.67
N ILE A 123 -5.77 -5.07 38.69
CA ILE A 123 -5.47 -4.75 40.09
C ILE A 123 -6.31 -5.63 41.02
N LEU A 124 -5.94 -5.72 42.30
CA LEU A 124 -6.73 -6.43 43.31
C LEU A 124 -7.68 -5.46 44.01
N GLU A 125 -8.81 -5.96 44.53
CA GLU A 125 -9.70 -5.17 45.41
C GLU A 125 -8.93 -4.62 46.63
N THR A 126 -7.98 -5.40 47.16
CA THR A 126 -7.10 -5.00 48.27
C THR A 126 -6.14 -3.84 47.95
N ASP A 127 -5.99 -3.46 46.67
CA ASP A 127 -5.22 -2.28 46.28
C ASP A 127 -6.05 -0.98 46.45
N ILE A 128 -7.36 -1.10 46.70
CA ILE A 128 -8.29 0.03 46.86
C ILE A 128 -8.46 0.37 48.34
N ILE A 129 -8.05 1.58 48.73
CA ILE A 129 -8.08 2.08 50.13
C ILE A 129 -9.51 2.36 50.63
N GLN A 130 -10.49 2.48 49.72
CA GLN A 130 -11.89 2.74 50.05
C GLN A 130 -12.67 1.43 50.12
N GLU A 131 -13.33 1.17 51.24
CA GLU A 131 -14.20 0.01 51.42
C GLU A 131 -15.39 0.05 50.43
N ASN A 132 -15.58 -1.05 49.69
CA ASN A 132 -16.72 -1.27 48.77
C ASN A 132 -17.01 -0.07 47.83
N PRO A 133 -16.08 0.30 46.93
CA PRO A 133 -16.12 1.56 46.17
C PRO A 133 -17.18 1.64 45.07
N PHE A 134 -17.89 0.54 44.80
CA PHE A 134 -19.00 0.41 43.85
C PHE A 134 -20.25 -0.18 44.55
N LYS A 135 -20.43 0.12 45.84
CA LYS A 135 -21.58 -0.35 46.62
C LYS A 135 -22.78 0.55 46.37
N ASP A 136 -23.94 -0.05 46.12
CA ASP A 136 -25.21 0.64 45.88
C ASP A 136 -25.18 1.55 44.61
N GLU A 137 -24.27 1.28 43.66
CA GLU A 137 -24.24 1.90 42.32
C GLU A 137 -24.79 0.94 41.27
N GLU A 138 -25.46 1.48 40.25
CA GLU A 138 -25.95 0.77 39.06
C GLU A 138 -24.81 0.56 38.05
N PRO A 139 -24.86 -0.47 37.17
CA PRO A 139 -23.83 -0.69 36.16
C PRO A 139 -23.88 0.37 35.04
N ASP A 140 -22.72 0.79 34.54
CA ASP A 140 -22.59 1.73 33.41
C ASP A 140 -22.84 1.08 32.04
N GLU A 141 -22.68 -0.24 31.96
CA GLU A 141 -22.85 -1.04 30.74
C GLU A 141 -23.12 -2.50 31.13
N GLU A 142 -23.89 -3.19 30.28
CA GLU A 142 -24.32 -4.58 30.48
C GLU A 142 -24.27 -5.35 29.14
N ASP A 143 -24.02 -6.66 29.21
CA ASP A 143 -24.17 -7.61 28.09
C ASP A 143 -24.84 -8.89 28.62
N TYR A 144 -26.03 -9.21 28.09
CA TYR A 144 -26.91 -10.30 28.55
C TYR A 144 -26.94 -11.45 27.55
N GLU A 145 -26.39 -12.61 27.94
CA GLU A 145 -26.53 -13.85 27.19
C GLU A 145 -27.74 -14.66 27.70
N GLY A 146 -28.84 -14.57 26.95
CA GLY A 146 -30.04 -15.38 27.17
C GLY A 146 -29.85 -16.88 26.85
N TYR A 147 -30.86 -17.68 27.18
CA TYR A 147 -30.79 -19.15 27.30
C TYR A 147 -30.23 -19.90 26.07
N THR A 148 -28.98 -20.37 26.13
CA THR A 148 -28.31 -21.11 25.05
C THR A 148 -28.33 -22.64 25.26
N GLY A 149 -29.54 -23.20 25.24
CA GLY A 149 -29.78 -24.65 25.19
C GLY A 149 -29.78 -25.34 26.57
N ASN A 150 -28.59 -25.60 27.13
CA ASN A 150 -28.44 -26.24 28.45
C ASN A 150 -27.75 -25.32 29.49
N ALA A 151 -27.31 -24.13 29.08
CA ALA A 151 -26.81 -23.10 29.97
C ALA A 151 -27.97 -22.16 30.35
N GLY A 152 -28.03 -21.76 31.62
CA GLY A 152 -28.94 -20.71 32.08
C GLY A 152 -28.50 -19.32 31.61
N ALA A 153 -29.34 -18.32 31.85
CA ALA A 153 -29.00 -16.93 31.53
C ALA A 153 -27.82 -16.41 32.36
N SER A 154 -27.03 -15.52 31.76
CA SER A 154 -25.92 -14.83 32.42
C SER A 154 -25.74 -13.42 31.89
N ALA A 155 -25.50 -12.47 32.78
CA ALA A 155 -25.18 -11.09 32.44
C ALA A 155 -23.75 -10.73 32.87
N THR A 156 -23.14 -9.82 32.12
CA THR A 156 -21.88 -9.18 32.49
C THR A 156 -22.14 -7.71 32.81
N HIS A 157 -21.85 -7.29 34.04
CA HIS A 157 -22.00 -5.91 34.50
C HIS A 157 -20.65 -5.20 34.54
N TRP A 158 -20.59 -3.97 34.03
CA TRP A 158 -19.41 -3.12 34.12
C TRP A 158 -19.69 -1.83 34.89
N TYR A 159 -18.92 -1.58 35.95
CA TYR A 159 -19.00 -0.38 36.78
C TYR A 159 -17.73 0.46 36.59
N ARG A 160 -17.85 1.77 36.38
CA ARG A 160 -16.77 2.66 35.93
C ARG A 160 -16.67 3.91 36.79
N SER A 161 -15.50 4.09 37.41
CA SER A 161 -15.22 5.25 38.26
C SER A 161 -13.87 5.86 37.96
N ALA A 162 -13.74 7.17 38.13
CA ALA A 162 -12.45 7.84 38.10
C ALA A 162 -11.74 7.71 39.46
N GLY A 163 -10.42 7.64 39.46
CA GLY A 163 -9.63 7.42 40.67
C GLY A 163 -8.31 8.17 40.70
N ILE A 164 -7.66 8.09 41.87
CA ILE A 164 -6.29 8.52 42.09
C ILE A 164 -5.54 7.29 42.60
N VAL A 165 -4.38 7.00 42.02
CA VAL A 165 -3.44 6.01 42.56
C VAL A 165 -2.19 6.72 43.06
N ILE A 166 -1.72 6.33 44.23
CA ILE A 166 -0.45 6.78 44.81
C ILE A 166 0.54 5.63 44.82
N VAL A 167 1.75 5.82 44.28
CA VAL A 167 2.75 4.76 44.09
C VAL A 167 4.09 5.19 44.71
N PRO A 168 4.67 4.42 45.65
CA PRO A 168 6.02 4.68 46.14
C PRO A 168 7.06 4.51 45.03
N LEU A 169 8.06 5.40 44.98
CA LEU A 169 9.16 5.41 43.99
C LEU A 169 9.72 4.02 43.67
N VAL A 170 9.99 3.20 44.70
CA VAL A 170 10.61 1.87 44.54
C VAL A 170 9.69 0.79 43.95
N VAL A 171 8.36 0.98 43.98
CA VAL A 171 7.36 0.00 43.48
C VAL A 171 6.95 0.31 42.03
N LEU A 172 7.31 1.48 41.51
CA LEU A 172 6.87 1.99 40.20
C LEU A 172 7.05 0.99 39.03
N PRO A 173 8.19 0.26 38.89
CA PRO A 173 8.36 -0.72 37.82
C PRO A 173 7.40 -1.93 37.92
N ASN A 174 6.99 -2.30 39.13
CA ASN A 174 6.09 -3.42 39.39
C ASN A 174 4.62 -3.02 39.23
N PHE A 175 4.27 -1.79 39.63
CA PHE A 175 2.95 -1.20 39.35
C PHE A 175 2.65 -1.20 37.85
N PHE A 176 3.58 -0.67 37.05
CA PHE A 176 3.50 -0.68 35.58
C PHE A 176 3.83 -2.05 34.93
N ALA A 177 4.17 -3.07 35.72
CA ALA A 177 4.48 -4.43 35.27
C ALA A 177 5.49 -4.51 34.11
N LEU A 178 6.58 -3.72 34.18
CA LEU A 178 7.54 -3.59 33.06
C LEU A 178 8.12 -4.95 32.63
N ASN A 179 8.29 -5.88 33.57
CA ASN A 179 8.78 -7.25 33.34
C ASN A 179 7.81 -8.16 32.56
N SER A 180 6.54 -7.77 32.42
CA SER A 180 5.47 -8.57 31.81
C SER A 180 5.11 -8.10 30.40
N ILE A 181 5.75 -7.02 29.92
CA ILE A 181 5.51 -6.40 28.62
C ILE A 181 5.83 -7.38 27.47
N LYS A 182 4.92 -7.44 26.50
CA LYS A 182 4.96 -8.28 25.29
C LYS A 182 4.44 -7.45 24.11
N PRO A 183 4.71 -7.83 22.85
CA PRO A 183 4.08 -7.19 21.70
C PRO A 183 2.55 -7.22 21.78
N SER A 184 1.90 -6.20 21.25
CA SER A 184 0.45 -6.19 21.05
C SER A 184 0.03 -7.30 20.07
N SER A 185 -0.99 -8.08 20.46
CA SER A 185 -1.49 -9.23 19.68
C SER A 185 -2.81 -8.96 18.95
N GLN A 186 -3.35 -7.73 19.08
CA GLN A 186 -4.63 -7.31 18.51
C GLN A 186 -4.55 -5.86 18.01
N ASN A 187 -5.15 -5.59 16.85
CA ASN A 187 -5.06 -4.29 16.17
C ASN A 187 -5.75 -3.12 16.90
N ASN A 188 -6.51 -3.38 17.98
CA ASN A 188 -7.38 -2.39 18.62
C ASN A 188 -6.90 -1.94 20.01
N THR A 189 -5.89 -2.59 20.59
CA THR A 189 -5.34 -2.21 21.91
C THR A 189 -4.12 -1.29 21.74
N PRO A 190 -4.07 -0.12 22.40
CA PRO A 190 -2.85 0.71 22.44
C PRO A 190 -1.62 -0.09 22.89
N ASP A 191 -0.49 0.12 22.23
CA ASP A 191 0.74 -0.59 22.61
C ASP A 191 1.29 -0.02 23.92
N ASN A 192 1.09 -0.78 24.99
CA ASN A 192 1.53 -0.45 26.34
C ASN A 192 3.04 -0.24 26.44
N ALA A 193 3.85 -0.89 25.60
CA ALA A 193 5.30 -0.67 25.60
C ALA A 193 5.65 0.72 25.04
N ASP A 194 4.92 1.21 24.04
CA ASP A 194 5.15 2.54 23.47
C ASP A 194 4.71 3.66 24.43
N LEU A 195 3.51 3.54 25.01
CA LEU A 195 2.97 4.51 25.98
C LEU A 195 3.90 4.68 27.20
N MET A 196 4.36 3.57 27.79
CA MET A 196 5.28 3.59 28.92
C MET A 196 6.65 4.13 28.54
N LEU A 197 7.18 3.75 27.38
CA LEU A 197 8.50 4.21 26.94
C LEU A 197 8.51 5.72 26.65
N ASP A 198 7.51 6.24 25.93
CA ASP A 198 7.32 7.67 25.69
C ASP A 198 7.16 8.45 27.01
N TYR A 199 6.42 7.92 27.98
CA TYR A 199 6.32 8.50 29.33
C TYR A 199 7.67 8.55 30.05
N PHE A 200 8.36 7.41 30.22
CA PHE A 200 9.62 7.37 30.97
C PHE A 200 10.74 8.16 30.28
N VAL A 201 10.78 8.18 28.94
CA VAL A 201 11.73 9.01 28.18
C VAL A 201 11.43 10.50 28.36
N LYS A 202 10.16 10.93 28.37
CA LYS A 202 9.79 12.32 28.69
C LYS A 202 10.16 12.71 30.12
N LYS A 203 9.86 11.87 31.12
CA LYS A 203 10.24 12.16 32.51
C LYS A 203 11.76 12.15 32.70
N LEU A 204 12.51 11.29 32.00
CA LEU A 204 13.98 11.32 31.98
C LEU A 204 14.55 12.63 31.38
N MET A 205 13.95 13.17 30.31
CA MET A 205 14.36 14.46 29.76
C MET A 205 14.02 15.64 30.69
N GLN A 206 13.00 15.50 31.54
CA GLN A 206 12.54 16.55 32.47
C GLN A 206 13.22 16.48 33.85
N ALA A 207 13.69 15.31 34.28
CA ALA A 207 14.20 15.08 35.63
C ALA A 207 15.58 15.71 35.85
N PRO A 208 15.77 16.52 36.92
CA PRO A 208 17.04 17.18 37.21
C PRO A 208 18.20 16.17 37.38
N PRO A 209 19.44 16.53 36.98
CA PRO A 209 20.61 15.67 37.18
C PRO A 209 20.79 15.25 38.63
N GLN A 210 21.31 14.02 38.84
CA GLN A 210 21.67 13.49 40.16
C GLN A 210 20.50 13.35 41.16
N THR A 211 19.24 13.31 40.68
CA THR A 211 18.06 13.01 41.52
C THR A 211 17.69 11.53 41.49
N THR A 212 17.16 11.01 42.60
CA THR A 212 16.72 9.60 42.71
C THR A 212 15.62 9.24 41.70
N GLU A 213 14.73 10.18 41.40
CA GLU A 213 13.73 10.03 40.33
C GLU A 213 14.40 9.82 38.97
N ARG A 214 15.41 10.64 38.63
CA ARG A 214 16.15 10.51 37.37
C ARG A 214 16.81 9.13 37.28
N THR A 215 17.48 8.66 38.33
CA THR A 215 18.09 7.33 38.37
C THR A 215 17.06 6.21 38.15
N LEU A 216 15.84 6.35 38.70
CA LEU A 216 14.76 5.41 38.42
C LEU A 216 14.29 5.47 36.96
N TYR A 217 14.10 6.66 36.38
CA TYR A 217 13.71 6.79 34.98
C TYR A 217 14.80 6.24 34.05
N GLU A 218 16.09 6.47 34.34
CA GLU A 218 17.22 5.86 33.62
C GLU A 218 17.16 4.33 33.70
N ARG A 219 16.86 3.75 34.87
CA ARG A 219 16.65 2.29 35.06
C ARG A 219 15.46 1.78 34.24
N CYS A 220 14.33 2.49 34.24
CA CYS A 220 13.11 2.09 33.52
C CYS A 220 13.28 2.16 32.00
N VAL A 221 13.83 3.25 31.46
CA VAL A 221 14.13 3.39 30.02
C VAL A 221 15.17 2.35 29.59
N ARG A 222 16.22 2.13 30.40
CA ARG A 222 17.25 1.11 30.11
C ARG A 222 16.66 -0.29 30.07
N TYR A 223 15.77 -0.62 31.01
CA TYR A 223 15.05 -1.90 31.01
C TYR A 223 14.17 -2.05 29.77
N LEU A 224 13.29 -1.09 29.49
CA LEU A 224 12.36 -1.12 28.36
C LEU A 224 13.08 -1.26 27.01
N CYS A 225 14.06 -0.39 26.72
CA CYS A 225 14.82 -0.47 25.49
C CYS A 225 15.59 -1.80 25.38
N THR A 226 16.17 -2.30 26.46
CA THR A 226 16.90 -3.58 26.46
C THR A 226 15.96 -4.76 26.22
N HIS A 227 14.79 -4.78 26.86
CA HIS A 227 13.79 -5.83 26.74
C HIS A 227 13.22 -5.90 25.31
N ILE A 228 12.73 -4.78 24.79
CA ILE A 228 12.15 -4.67 23.43
C ILE A 228 13.17 -5.11 22.36
N VAL A 229 14.42 -4.62 22.45
CA VAL A 229 15.48 -4.94 21.50
C VAL A 229 15.92 -6.41 21.62
N ASN A 230 16.08 -6.94 22.84
CA ASN A 230 16.44 -8.35 23.04
C ASN A 230 15.33 -9.29 22.54
N TYR A 231 14.05 -8.94 22.80
CA TYR A 231 12.89 -9.73 22.39
C TYR A 231 12.81 -9.85 20.87
N ASN A 232 12.85 -8.73 20.15
CA ASN A 232 12.78 -8.75 18.69
C ASN A 232 13.99 -9.47 18.07
N LEU A 233 15.21 -9.25 18.57
CA LEU A 233 16.41 -9.96 18.08
C LEU A 233 16.29 -11.49 18.26
N ARG A 234 15.88 -11.97 19.45
CA ARG A 234 15.66 -13.40 19.72
C ARG A 234 14.56 -14.00 18.83
N SER A 235 13.50 -13.25 18.56
CA SER A 235 12.42 -13.68 17.66
C SER A 235 12.89 -13.77 16.20
N ILE A 236 13.73 -12.83 15.73
CA ILE A 236 14.38 -12.89 14.41
C ILE A 236 15.33 -14.10 14.32
N GLU A 237 16.17 -14.32 15.33
CA GLU A 237 17.12 -15.46 15.41
C GLU A 237 16.41 -16.82 15.42
N THR A 238 15.23 -16.91 16.03
CA THR A 238 14.40 -18.13 16.06
C THR A 238 13.44 -18.27 14.86
N GLY A 239 13.42 -17.29 13.95
CA GLY A 239 12.59 -17.31 12.74
C GLY A 239 11.09 -17.00 12.97
N ILE A 240 10.74 -16.41 14.10
CA ILE A 240 9.37 -16.04 14.48
C ILE A 240 9.10 -14.58 14.08
N SER A 241 8.44 -14.38 12.94
CA SER A 241 8.23 -13.05 12.33
C SER A 241 6.86 -12.40 12.60
N TRP A 242 5.94 -13.11 13.25
CA TRP A 242 4.53 -12.70 13.40
C TRP A 242 4.15 -12.23 14.81
N ASN A 243 5.14 -12.10 15.70
CA ASN A 243 4.95 -11.64 17.08
C ASN A 243 6.20 -10.85 17.51
N LEU A 244 6.30 -9.61 17.03
CA LEU A 244 7.41 -8.67 17.23
C LEU A 244 6.83 -7.34 17.71
N PHE A 245 7.57 -6.57 18.52
CA PHE A 245 7.23 -5.18 18.77
C PHE A 245 7.27 -4.39 17.46
N ASP A 246 6.25 -3.56 17.21
CA ASP A 246 6.09 -2.87 15.94
C ASP A 246 7.16 -1.78 15.68
N ASN A 247 7.42 -1.50 14.41
CA ASN A 247 8.41 -0.51 13.97
C ASN A 247 8.11 0.92 14.45
N SER A 248 6.87 1.25 14.80
CA SER A 248 6.51 2.54 15.42
C SER A 248 7.27 2.82 16.74
N LEU A 249 7.57 1.79 17.53
CA LEU A 249 8.32 1.93 18.79
C LEU A 249 9.78 2.34 18.57
N LEU A 250 10.37 2.08 17.40
CA LEU A 250 11.80 2.26 17.14
C LEU A 250 12.26 3.68 17.45
N ALA A 251 11.47 4.70 17.09
CA ALA A 251 11.83 6.09 17.35
C ALA A 251 11.89 6.42 18.86
N ASN A 252 10.99 5.83 19.66
CA ASN A 252 10.97 6.02 21.11
C ASN A 252 12.07 5.20 21.79
N VAL A 253 12.40 3.99 21.28
CA VAL A 253 13.56 3.20 21.70
C VAL A 253 14.86 3.95 21.42
N VAL A 254 15.04 4.52 20.23
CA VAL A 254 16.22 5.30 19.86
C VAL A 254 16.35 6.55 20.72
N GLN A 255 15.26 7.31 20.93
CA GLN A 255 15.28 8.44 21.86
C GLN A 255 15.70 8.02 23.27
N GLY A 256 15.19 6.88 23.77
CA GLY A 256 15.62 6.32 25.05
C GLY A 256 17.11 6.01 25.10
N THR A 257 17.66 5.37 24.07
CA THR A 257 19.11 5.07 24.00
C THR A 257 19.98 6.33 23.92
N LEU A 258 19.51 7.40 23.26
CA LEU A 258 20.19 8.70 23.24
C LEU A 258 20.21 9.34 24.63
N GLN A 259 19.09 9.35 25.36
CA GLN A 259 19.04 9.87 26.74
C GLN A 259 19.88 9.07 27.73
N LEU A 260 20.14 7.79 27.43
CA LEU A 260 21.03 6.91 28.20
C LEU A 260 22.51 6.97 27.76
N ALA A 261 22.83 7.76 26.73
CA ALA A 261 24.13 7.79 26.04
C ALA A 261 24.64 6.40 25.57
N ASP A 262 23.72 5.48 25.25
CA ASP A 262 24.02 4.07 24.96
C ASP A 262 24.00 3.80 23.44
N SER A 263 25.10 4.17 22.77
CA SER A 263 25.26 3.97 21.33
C SER A 263 25.23 2.49 20.92
N VAL A 264 25.66 1.58 21.81
CA VAL A 264 25.65 0.13 21.55
C VAL A 264 24.21 -0.39 21.52
N LEU A 265 23.38 -0.03 22.50
CA LEU A 265 21.96 -0.39 22.51
C LEU A 265 21.21 0.26 21.35
N CYS A 266 21.58 1.50 20.96
CA CYS A 266 21.04 2.17 19.77
C CYS A 266 21.34 1.39 18.47
N ILE A 267 22.60 0.97 18.24
CA ILE A 267 22.97 0.15 17.07
C ILE A 267 22.26 -1.20 17.09
N ARG A 268 22.02 -1.79 18.27
CA ARG A 268 21.24 -3.04 18.40
C ARG A 268 19.76 -2.83 18.08
N ALA A 269 19.17 -1.70 18.45
CA ALA A 269 17.79 -1.35 18.09
C ALA A 269 17.61 -1.28 16.56
N LEU A 270 18.55 -0.64 15.85
CA LEU A 270 18.53 -0.56 14.37
C LEU A 270 18.77 -1.91 13.65
N ARG A 271 18.94 -3.01 14.39
CA ARG A 271 18.98 -4.39 13.87
C ARG A 271 17.81 -5.25 14.36
N ALA A 272 17.05 -4.75 15.34
CA ALA A 272 15.91 -5.43 15.95
C ALA A 272 14.57 -5.10 15.24
N PHE A 273 14.53 -4.03 14.46
CA PHE A 273 13.35 -3.60 13.71
C PHE A 273 13.58 -3.73 12.21
N SER A 274 12.51 -4.04 11.45
CA SER A 274 12.58 -4.33 10.02
C SER A 274 12.53 -3.08 9.13
N HIS A 275 12.13 -1.94 9.70
CA HIS A 275 11.97 -0.67 9.00
C HIS A 275 12.43 0.49 9.89
N ILE A 276 13.18 1.46 9.34
CA ILE A 276 13.49 2.73 10.02
C ILE A 276 12.56 3.80 9.45
N ASP A 277 11.78 4.45 10.32
CA ASP A 277 10.89 5.54 9.93
C ASP A 277 11.59 6.92 9.89
N ASN A 278 10.94 7.91 9.30
CA ASN A 278 11.46 9.27 9.20
C ASN A 278 11.79 9.89 10.58
N LYS A 279 10.97 9.63 11.61
CA LYS A 279 11.22 10.14 12.98
C LYS A 279 12.53 9.56 13.52
N THR A 280 12.76 8.26 13.36
CA THR A 280 14.02 7.62 13.77
C THR A 280 15.22 8.14 12.98
N LEU A 281 15.13 8.24 11.65
CA LEU A 281 16.23 8.78 10.82
C LEU A 281 16.64 10.18 11.27
N ARG A 282 15.66 11.01 11.61
CA ARG A 282 15.88 12.37 12.12
C ARG A 282 16.54 12.41 13.49
N LEU A 283 16.08 11.59 14.44
CA LEU A 283 16.70 11.49 15.76
C LEU A 283 18.17 11.04 15.67
N ILE A 284 18.49 10.08 14.80
CA ILE A 284 19.87 9.64 14.55
C ILE A 284 20.68 10.79 13.90
N GLY A 285 20.11 11.47 12.91
CA GLY A 285 20.74 12.59 12.20
C GLY A 285 21.08 13.76 13.11
N ASP A 286 20.09 14.27 13.86
CA ASP A 286 20.29 15.37 14.81
C ASP A 286 21.31 14.99 15.90
N ALA A 287 21.35 13.72 16.35
CA ALA A 287 22.35 13.21 17.28
C ALA A 287 23.77 13.11 16.68
N MET A 288 23.91 12.74 15.40
CA MET A 288 25.20 12.74 14.69
C MET A 288 25.69 14.16 14.38
N VAL A 289 24.79 15.09 14.05
CA VAL A 289 25.13 16.51 13.85
C VAL A 289 25.56 17.16 15.18
N SER A 290 25.07 16.64 16.31
CA SER A 290 25.40 17.11 17.67
C SER A 290 26.56 16.34 18.34
N ASP A 291 27.33 15.54 17.60
CA ASP A 291 28.45 14.68 18.07
C ASP A 291 28.10 13.71 19.23
N GLN A 292 26.81 13.38 19.41
CA GLN A 292 26.36 12.36 20.36
C GLN A 292 26.52 10.94 19.79
N LEU A 293 26.42 10.78 18.47
CA LEU A 293 26.64 9.51 17.77
C LEU A 293 27.70 9.67 16.68
N ARG A 294 28.60 8.69 16.59
CA ARG A 294 29.62 8.65 15.54
C ARG A 294 29.09 7.93 14.31
N LEU A 295 29.13 8.61 13.17
CA LEU A 295 28.68 8.07 11.88
C LEU A 295 29.35 6.73 11.52
N SER A 296 30.63 6.54 11.86
CA SER A 296 31.40 5.31 11.63
C SER A 296 30.71 4.04 12.14
N ASP A 297 30.00 4.17 13.26
CA ASP A 297 29.47 3.03 14.01
C ASP A 297 28.06 2.64 13.48
N PHE A 298 27.47 3.52 12.68
CA PHE A 298 26.11 3.45 12.14
C PHE A 298 26.03 3.39 10.61
N GLU A 299 27.08 3.80 9.87
CA GLU A 299 27.09 3.85 8.37
C GLU A 299 26.66 2.51 7.75
N ALA A 300 27.10 1.38 8.32
CA ALA A 300 26.69 0.04 7.87
C ALA A 300 25.21 -0.29 8.15
N SER A 301 24.65 0.16 9.28
CA SER A 301 23.22 -0.04 9.58
C SER A 301 22.37 0.83 8.67
N LEU A 302 22.68 2.12 8.54
CA LEU A 302 21.94 3.06 7.69
C LEU A 302 21.99 2.67 6.21
N GLU A 303 23.12 2.15 5.72
CA GLU A 303 23.24 1.68 4.34
C GLU A 303 22.26 0.55 4.02
N ILE A 304 22.03 -0.38 4.95
CA ILE A 304 21.09 -1.51 4.75
C ILE A 304 19.67 -1.00 4.48
N TYR A 305 19.26 0.13 5.05
CA TYR A 305 17.92 0.71 4.82
C TYR A 305 17.91 1.64 3.59
N ILE A 306 18.86 2.57 3.49
CA ILE A 306 18.90 3.57 2.41
C ILE A 306 19.14 2.91 1.05
N SER A 307 19.83 1.76 0.98
CA SER A 307 20.08 1.02 -0.26
C SER A 307 18.99 0.00 -0.66
N GLN A 308 17.99 -0.26 0.19
CA GLN A 308 16.83 -1.09 -0.21
C GLN A 308 16.05 -0.42 -1.34
N ASP A 309 15.91 0.90 -1.26
CA ASP A 309 15.13 1.68 -2.20
C ASP A 309 15.90 2.00 -3.49
N LYS A 310 15.18 2.06 -4.60
CA LYS A 310 15.75 2.19 -5.96
C LYS A 310 15.34 3.48 -6.67
N ARG A 311 14.84 4.44 -5.90
CA ARG A 311 14.37 5.76 -6.36
C ARG A 311 15.20 6.86 -5.74
N LEU A 312 15.54 7.87 -6.54
CA LEU A 312 16.24 9.05 -6.06
C LEU A 312 15.39 9.80 -5.03
N SER A 313 14.09 9.90 -5.26
CA SER A 313 13.07 10.44 -4.34
C SER A 313 13.10 9.82 -2.94
N SER A 314 13.11 8.48 -2.82
CA SER A 314 13.18 7.81 -1.50
C SER A 314 14.48 8.12 -0.76
N VAL A 315 15.63 7.97 -1.44
CA VAL A 315 16.95 8.24 -0.83
C VAL A 315 17.12 9.71 -0.46
N HIS A 316 16.63 10.63 -1.30
CA HIS A 316 16.59 12.05 -0.96
C HIS A 316 15.76 12.31 0.30
N SER A 317 14.58 11.69 0.43
CA SER A 317 13.76 11.83 1.65
C SER A 317 14.46 11.29 2.89
N ALA A 318 15.08 10.11 2.80
CA ALA A 318 15.80 9.51 3.93
C ALA A 318 17.01 10.35 4.37
N LEU A 319 17.79 10.86 3.41
CA LEU A 319 18.93 11.74 3.67
C LEU A 319 18.52 13.15 4.12
N ALA A 320 17.33 13.63 3.73
CA ALA A 320 16.75 14.88 4.21
C ALA A 320 16.44 14.81 5.71
N GLU A 321 15.81 13.74 6.17
CA GLU A 321 15.53 13.55 7.61
C GLU A 321 16.83 13.47 8.43
N VAL A 322 17.86 12.76 7.93
CA VAL A 322 19.20 12.74 8.58
C VAL A 322 19.85 14.13 8.65
N LEU A 323 19.45 15.08 7.79
CA LEU A 323 19.85 16.49 7.85
C LEU A 323 18.81 17.41 8.53
N GLY A 324 17.85 16.86 9.26
CA GLY A 324 16.84 17.59 10.04
C GLY A 324 15.58 18.00 9.27
N GLY A 325 15.31 17.35 8.13
CA GLY A 325 14.08 17.47 7.34
C GLY A 325 14.25 18.08 5.94
N GLU A 326 15.42 18.62 5.59
CA GLU A 326 15.71 19.21 4.27
C GLU A 326 17.17 19.04 3.85
N ILE A 327 17.43 18.92 2.55
CA ILE A 327 18.79 18.99 1.98
C ILE A 327 18.97 20.38 1.36
N THR A 328 19.55 21.29 2.15
CA THR A 328 19.96 22.63 1.71
C THR A 328 21.45 22.79 1.99
N LYS A 329 22.12 23.76 1.33
CA LYS A 329 23.53 24.05 1.60
C LYS A 329 23.80 24.25 3.10
N ARG A 330 22.90 24.98 3.78
CA ARG A 330 22.97 25.21 5.23
C ARG A 330 22.78 23.92 6.06
N SER A 331 21.85 23.03 5.67
CA SER A 331 21.64 21.78 6.43
C SER A 331 22.83 20.83 6.27
N VAL A 332 23.43 20.78 5.09
CA VAL A 332 24.67 20.05 4.78
C VAL A 332 25.88 20.63 5.54
N GLU A 333 26.05 21.95 5.58
CA GLU A 333 27.12 22.64 6.32
C GLU A 333 27.10 22.31 7.83
N ARG A 334 25.91 22.12 8.45
CA ARG A 334 25.82 21.67 9.86
C ARG A 334 26.49 20.31 10.10
N GLY A 335 26.44 19.41 9.13
CA GLY A 335 27.00 18.05 9.22
C GLY A 335 28.48 17.96 8.85
N GLU A 336 29.20 19.07 8.66
CA GLU A 336 30.59 19.05 8.20
C GLU A 336 31.55 18.45 9.26
N GLN A 337 31.41 18.86 10.53
CA GLN A 337 32.32 18.44 11.60
C GLN A 337 32.20 16.95 11.95
N SER A 338 31.01 16.37 11.88
CA SER A 338 30.76 14.94 12.15
C SER A 338 30.88 14.05 10.91
N GLY A 339 31.26 14.60 9.75
CA GLY A 339 31.42 13.87 8.50
C GLY A 339 30.11 13.47 7.80
N VAL A 340 28.95 13.74 8.40
CA VAL A 340 27.61 13.50 7.82
C VAL A 340 27.46 14.21 6.48
N SER A 341 27.95 15.45 6.36
CA SER A 341 27.99 16.23 5.11
C SER A 341 28.64 15.45 3.96
N ALA A 342 29.85 14.93 4.19
CA ALA A 342 30.60 14.17 3.19
C ALA A 342 29.94 12.82 2.88
N TRP A 343 29.29 12.19 3.86
CA TRP A 343 28.54 10.95 3.65
C TRP A 343 27.25 11.15 2.85
N VAL A 344 26.40 12.11 3.22
CA VAL A 344 25.19 12.45 2.45
C VAL A 344 25.56 12.81 1.01
N THR A 345 26.60 13.63 0.81
CA THR A 345 27.11 13.98 -0.53
C THR A 345 27.55 12.74 -1.32
N ARG A 346 28.31 11.81 -0.69
CA ARG A 346 28.68 10.52 -1.33
C ARG A 346 27.45 9.67 -1.68
N LYS A 347 26.41 9.63 -0.85
CA LYS A 347 25.19 8.83 -1.09
C LYS A 347 24.33 9.42 -2.20
N LEU A 348 24.17 10.75 -2.26
CA LEU A 348 23.50 11.43 -3.36
C LEU A 348 24.24 11.23 -4.69
N ASP A 349 25.57 11.40 -4.69
CA ASP A 349 26.41 11.13 -5.87
C ASP A 349 26.29 9.66 -6.32
N HIS A 350 26.26 8.71 -5.38
CA HIS A 350 26.02 7.30 -5.70
C HIS A 350 24.62 7.07 -6.28
N ALA A 351 23.56 7.64 -5.71
CA ALA A 351 22.19 7.51 -6.20
C ALA A 351 22.04 8.02 -7.65
N LEU A 352 22.59 9.20 -7.93
CA LEU A 352 22.60 9.81 -9.28
C LEU A 352 23.30 8.95 -10.35
N HIS A 353 24.29 8.14 -9.97
CA HIS A 353 25.07 7.32 -10.90
C HIS A 353 24.66 5.84 -10.95
N SER A 354 24.11 5.29 -9.86
CA SER A 354 23.77 3.86 -9.74
C SER A 354 22.37 3.52 -10.25
N TYR A 355 21.39 4.42 -10.07
CA TYR A 355 20.01 4.14 -10.46
C TYR A 355 19.84 4.10 -11.99
N GLN A 356 19.00 3.17 -12.44
CA GLN A 356 18.78 2.85 -13.85
C GLN A 356 17.63 3.65 -14.47
N GLU A 357 16.73 4.17 -13.64
CA GLU A 357 15.53 4.87 -14.05
C GLU A 357 15.19 6.01 -13.08
N LEU A 358 15.24 7.25 -13.59
CA LEU A 358 14.62 8.41 -12.96
C LEU A 358 13.16 8.58 -13.43
N PHE A 359 12.36 9.29 -12.64
CA PHE A 359 10.96 9.60 -12.90
C PHE A 359 10.72 11.11 -12.84
N ASP A 360 9.57 11.55 -13.34
CA ASP A 360 9.20 12.96 -13.42
C ASP A 360 9.15 13.61 -12.01
N ASP A 361 8.79 12.83 -10.99
CA ASP A 361 8.83 13.22 -9.56
C ASP A 361 10.26 13.47 -9.02
N ASP A 362 11.30 12.93 -9.66
CA ASP A 362 12.69 13.16 -9.28
C ASP A 362 13.23 14.50 -9.82
N VAL A 363 12.54 15.14 -10.78
CA VAL A 363 12.98 16.40 -11.43
C VAL A 363 13.19 17.56 -10.44
N PRO A 364 12.30 17.84 -9.47
CA PRO A 364 12.53 18.91 -8.49
C PRO A 364 13.79 18.65 -7.65
N ILE A 365 14.06 17.39 -7.30
CA ILE A 365 15.23 16.98 -6.51
C ILE A 365 16.51 17.25 -7.27
N LEU A 366 16.59 16.87 -8.55
CA LEU A 366 17.76 17.15 -9.39
C LEU A 366 18.14 18.64 -9.42
N LEU A 367 17.14 19.52 -9.39
CA LEU A 367 17.33 20.98 -9.44
C LEU A 367 17.61 21.58 -8.06
N LEU A 368 17.06 21.02 -6.98
CA LEU A 368 17.45 21.36 -5.59
C LEU A 368 18.91 21.02 -5.31
N LEU A 369 19.38 19.87 -5.81
CA LEU A 369 20.76 19.42 -5.65
C LEU A 369 21.78 20.36 -6.33
N CYS A 370 21.40 21.10 -7.37
CA CYS A 370 22.26 22.17 -7.92
C CYS A 370 22.56 23.30 -6.92
N GLY A 371 21.69 23.52 -5.91
CA GLY A 371 21.95 24.45 -4.80
C GLY A 371 22.79 23.87 -3.67
N VAL A 372 23.08 22.56 -3.69
CA VAL A 372 23.88 21.83 -2.70
C VAL A 372 25.31 21.61 -3.20
N TYR A 373 25.47 21.29 -4.49
CA TYR A 373 26.76 21.02 -5.10
C TYR A 373 27.49 22.30 -5.59
N GLY A 374 28.82 22.29 -5.51
CA GLY A 374 29.69 23.15 -6.32
C GLY A 374 29.89 24.59 -5.84
N SER A 375 30.61 25.35 -6.67
CA SER A 375 30.90 26.79 -6.50
C SER A 375 29.71 27.67 -6.88
N THR A 376 29.03 27.32 -7.98
CA THR A 376 27.83 28.01 -8.46
C THR A 376 26.78 26.98 -8.91
N TRP A 377 25.52 27.42 -8.91
CA TRP A 377 24.38 26.58 -9.33
C TRP A 377 24.54 26.07 -10.78
N ILE A 378 25.08 26.91 -11.68
CA ILE A 378 25.28 26.55 -13.09
C ILE A 378 26.41 25.52 -13.27
N ASP A 379 27.51 25.63 -12.50
CA ASP A 379 28.57 24.59 -12.50
C ASP A 379 27.98 23.22 -12.12
N ALA A 380 27.14 23.18 -11.09
CA ALA A 380 26.50 21.97 -10.61
C ALA A 380 25.54 21.36 -11.65
N LEU A 381 24.71 22.21 -12.30
CA LEU A 381 23.84 21.77 -13.38
C LEU A 381 24.65 21.14 -14.51
N GLU A 382 25.66 21.84 -15.05
CA GLU A 382 26.39 21.40 -16.23
C GLU A 382 27.27 20.18 -15.98
N GLN A 383 27.95 20.13 -14.84
CA GLN A 383 28.96 19.10 -14.53
C GLN A 383 28.38 17.84 -13.88
N ARG A 384 27.26 17.94 -13.14
CA ARG A 384 26.65 16.80 -12.42
C ARG A 384 25.30 16.39 -12.99
N ILE A 385 24.37 17.32 -13.15
CA ILE A 385 22.96 16.98 -13.45
C ILE A 385 22.71 16.74 -14.95
N LEU A 386 23.20 17.59 -15.86
CA LEU A 386 23.00 17.38 -17.30
C LEU A 386 23.58 16.06 -17.84
N PRO A 387 24.74 15.53 -17.37
CA PRO A 387 25.19 14.19 -17.71
C PRO A 387 24.20 13.09 -17.31
N VAL A 388 23.61 13.18 -16.12
CA VAL A 388 22.59 12.23 -15.61
C VAL A 388 21.30 12.31 -16.42
N VAL A 389 20.85 13.52 -16.78
CA VAL A 389 19.69 13.74 -17.66
C VAL A 389 19.95 13.18 -19.07
N ARG A 390 21.11 13.46 -19.66
CA ARG A 390 21.51 12.97 -21.00
C ARG A 390 21.66 11.45 -21.06
N ARG A 391 21.99 10.78 -19.95
CA ARG A 391 21.97 9.31 -19.83
C ARG A 391 20.55 8.73 -19.99
N HIS A 392 19.54 9.44 -19.48
CA HIS A 392 18.13 9.04 -19.51
C HIS A 392 17.37 9.46 -20.79
N LYS A 393 18.08 9.84 -21.86
CA LYS A 393 17.53 10.45 -23.08
C LYS A 393 16.28 9.79 -23.71
N SER A 394 16.10 8.47 -23.55
CA SER A 394 14.93 7.74 -24.08
C SER A 394 13.67 7.82 -23.20
N LYS A 395 13.74 8.44 -22.02
CA LYS A 395 12.59 8.82 -21.19
C LYS A 395 12.09 10.21 -21.60
N THR A 396 11.33 10.28 -22.69
CA THR A 396 10.79 11.55 -23.18
C THR A 396 9.91 12.29 -22.16
N PRO A 397 9.03 11.65 -21.36
CA PRO A 397 8.28 12.33 -20.30
C PRO A 397 9.18 13.08 -19.32
N PHE A 398 10.16 12.39 -18.73
CA PHE A 398 11.15 12.94 -17.83
C PHE A 398 11.96 14.10 -18.45
N LEU A 399 12.36 14.01 -19.72
CA LEU A 399 13.04 15.13 -20.40
C LEU A 399 12.13 16.36 -20.53
N ILE A 400 10.86 16.17 -20.90
CA ILE A 400 9.88 17.24 -21.02
C ILE A 400 9.61 17.87 -19.65
N ALA A 401 9.37 17.06 -18.61
CA ALA A 401 9.19 17.52 -17.24
C ALA A 401 10.43 18.28 -16.72
N PHE A 402 11.63 17.78 -16.98
CA PHE A 402 12.89 18.44 -16.62
C PHE A 402 13.03 19.80 -17.29
N MET A 403 12.82 19.89 -18.61
CA MET A 403 12.93 21.14 -19.36
C MET A 403 11.80 22.12 -19.00
N ASN A 404 10.58 21.62 -18.73
CA ASN A 404 9.47 22.43 -18.22
C ASN A 404 9.77 23.02 -16.84
N LYS A 405 10.33 22.23 -15.91
CA LYS A 405 10.69 22.74 -14.59
C LYS A 405 11.86 23.73 -14.67
N LEU A 406 12.90 23.39 -15.43
CA LEU A 406 14.08 24.23 -15.65
C LEU A 406 13.72 25.62 -16.19
N TYR A 407 12.76 25.72 -17.12
CA TYR A 407 12.27 27.01 -17.63
C TYR A 407 11.71 27.92 -16.52
N THR A 408 11.17 27.34 -15.43
CA THR A 408 10.64 28.08 -14.27
C THR A 408 11.66 28.32 -13.15
N THR A 409 12.87 27.78 -13.26
CA THR A 409 13.93 27.88 -12.23
C THR A 409 14.62 29.25 -12.31
N PRO A 410 14.55 30.11 -11.27
CA PRO A 410 15.12 31.46 -11.30
C PRO A 410 16.63 31.51 -11.58
N GLU A 411 17.38 30.52 -11.08
CA GLU A 411 18.84 30.48 -11.07
C GLU A 411 19.46 30.32 -12.47
N VAL A 412 18.67 29.92 -13.47
CA VAL A 412 19.12 29.65 -14.85
C VAL A 412 18.56 30.59 -15.90
N GLN A 413 17.76 31.60 -15.55
CA GLN A 413 17.02 32.42 -16.53
C GLN A 413 17.95 33.07 -17.59
N GLY A 414 19.17 33.47 -17.23
CA GLY A 414 20.18 33.99 -18.16
C GLY A 414 20.89 32.94 -19.05
N PHE A 415 20.71 31.65 -18.77
CA PHE A 415 21.40 30.53 -19.41
C PHE A 415 20.47 29.50 -20.09
N LEU A 416 19.15 29.71 -20.04
CA LEU A 416 18.14 28.77 -20.56
C LEU A 416 18.39 28.36 -22.02
N ALA A 417 18.60 29.33 -22.93
CA ALA A 417 18.73 29.03 -24.35
C ALA A 417 19.95 28.13 -24.69
N PRO A 418 21.18 28.40 -24.20
CA PRO A 418 22.31 27.45 -24.32
C PRO A 418 21.99 26.03 -23.79
N ILE A 419 21.33 25.92 -22.64
CA ILE A 419 21.01 24.61 -22.05
C ILE A 419 19.99 23.87 -22.94
N PHE A 420 18.92 24.55 -23.37
CA PHE A 420 17.90 23.99 -24.26
C PHE A 420 18.49 23.57 -25.61
N ALA A 421 19.33 24.38 -26.24
CA ALA A 421 20.04 24.03 -27.47
C ALA A 421 20.90 22.75 -27.31
N SER A 422 21.43 22.48 -26.12
CA SER A 422 22.19 21.25 -25.82
C SER A 422 21.31 20.00 -25.56
N LEU A 423 20.01 20.19 -25.29
CA LEU A 423 19.08 19.13 -24.91
C LEU A 423 18.05 18.80 -25.99
N LEU A 424 17.57 19.79 -26.75
CA LEU A 424 16.56 19.60 -27.80
C LEU A 424 16.97 18.54 -28.85
N PRO A 425 18.19 18.54 -29.43
CA PRO A 425 18.60 17.50 -30.37
C PRO A 425 18.65 16.09 -29.75
N VAL A 426 18.84 15.99 -28.44
CA VAL A 426 18.86 14.71 -27.70
C VAL A 426 17.44 14.22 -27.43
N ALA A 427 16.53 15.12 -27.04
CA ALA A 427 15.13 14.85 -26.80
C ALA A 427 14.40 14.41 -28.09
N ILE A 428 14.61 15.13 -29.20
CA ILE A 428 14.01 14.82 -30.50
C ILE A 428 14.53 13.49 -31.04
N LYS A 429 15.86 13.30 -31.09
CA LYS A 429 16.49 12.08 -31.64
C LYS A 429 16.21 10.81 -30.84
N SER A 430 15.73 10.94 -29.60
CA SER A 430 15.38 9.81 -28.72
C SER A 430 13.90 9.81 -28.33
N LEU A 431 13.05 10.55 -29.04
CA LEU A 431 11.62 10.63 -28.76
C LEU A 431 10.99 9.25 -28.81
N ASN A 432 10.35 8.86 -27.71
CA ASN A 432 9.66 7.59 -27.55
C ASN A 432 8.66 7.76 -26.39
N ILE A 433 7.43 8.19 -26.66
CA ILE A 433 6.43 8.51 -25.64
C ILE A 433 5.51 7.29 -25.43
N GLY A 434 5.08 6.62 -26.50
CA GLY A 434 4.12 5.50 -26.47
C GLY A 434 4.53 4.31 -25.61
N LYS A 435 5.82 4.16 -25.30
CA LYS A 435 6.36 3.09 -24.43
C LYS A 435 6.11 3.32 -22.93
N TRP A 436 5.97 4.56 -22.45
CA TRP A 436 6.07 4.86 -21.01
C TRP A 436 4.75 4.85 -20.23
N GLY A 437 3.60 4.66 -20.89
CA GLY A 437 2.33 4.51 -20.17
C GLY A 437 2.29 3.19 -19.39
N THR A 438 1.86 3.24 -18.13
CA THR A 438 1.95 2.10 -17.18
C THR A 438 0.58 1.66 -16.68
N PHE A 439 0.45 0.39 -16.30
CA PHE A 439 -0.75 -0.14 -15.65
C PHE A 439 -0.57 -0.18 -14.13
N GLN A 440 -1.48 0.44 -13.40
CA GLN A 440 -1.51 0.48 -11.93
C GLN A 440 -2.76 -0.21 -11.38
N ASP A 441 -2.67 -0.75 -10.17
CA ASP A 441 -3.81 -1.29 -9.44
C ASP A 441 -4.65 -0.15 -8.85
N SER A 442 -5.98 -0.27 -8.92
CA SER A 442 -6.89 0.80 -8.44
C SER A 442 -6.65 1.10 -6.95
N PRO A 443 -6.45 2.37 -6.54
CA PRO A 443 -6.17 2.72 -5.15
C PRO A 443 -7.37 2.42 -4.22
N ASN A 444 -8.60 2.43 -4.76
CA ASN A 444 -9.81 2.23 -3.98
C ASN A 444 -10.26 0.76 -3.98
N LYS A 445 -9.62 -0.06 -3.14
CA LYS A 445 -10.29 -1.06 -2.27
C LYS A 445 -9.32 -1.78 -1.33
N ALA A 446 -9.72 -1.89 -0.06
CA ALA A 446 -9.09 -2.80 0.90
C ALA A 446 -9.27 -4.27 0.48
N GLN A 447 -8.44 -5.15 1.03
CA GLN A 447 -8.29 -6.54 0.58
C GLN A 447 -9.52 -7.41 0.91
N THR A 448 -10.33 -7.74 -0.11
CA THR A 448 -11.17 -8.94 -0.10
C THR A 448 -10.57 -9.97 -1.07
N GLY A 449 -9.87 -10.97 -0.49
CA GLY A 449 -8.79 -11.74 -1.14
C GLY A 449 -9.14 -12.70 -2.29
N LEU A 450 -10.27 -12.51 -3.00
CA LEU A 450 -10.73 -13.41 -4.07
C LEU A 450 -10.96 -12.74 -5.43
N TYR A 451 -10.93 -11.40 -5.52
CA TYR A 451 -11.14 -10.68 -6.79
C TYR A 451 -9.93 -9.81 -7.15
N ARG A 452 -9.22 -10.16 -8.23
CA ARG A 452 -8.18 -9.31 -8.80
C ARG A 452 -8.81 -8.01 -9.30
N THR A 453 -8.41 -6.87 -8.72
CA THR A 453 -8.91 -5.55 -9.09
C THR A 453 -8.61 -5.22 -10.57
N PRO A 454 -9.46 -4.45 -11.26
CA PRO A 454 -9.14 -3.91 -12.57
C PRO A 454 -7.93 -2.98 -12.48
N LYS A 455 -6.89 -3.27 -13.27
CA LYS A 455 -5.77 -2.34 -13.47
C LYS A 455 -6.21 -1.21 -14.40
N PHE A 456 -6.03 0.04 -13.96
CA PHE A 456 -6.18 1.20 -14.82
C PHE A 456 -4.82 1.54 -15.47
N ARG A 457 -4.84 2.37 -16.52
CA ARG A 457 -3.62 2.80 -17.22
C ARG A 457 -3.39 4.28 -17.00
N LEU A 458 -2.18 4.64 -16.56
CA LEU A 458 -1.70 6.01 -16.61
C LEU A 458 -1.08 6.29 -17.99
N PRO A 459 -1.39 7.45 -18.62
CA PRO A 459 -0.73 7.87 -19.84
C PRO A 459 0.76 8.18 -19.57
N PRO A 460 1.63 8.09 -20.59
CA PRO A 460 3.07 8.35 -20.45
C PRO A 460 3.40 9.78 -20.03
N ILE A 461 2.61 10.75 -20.48
CA ILE A 461 2.66 12.17 -20.13
C ILE A 461 1.34 12.83 -20.54
N LYS A 462 0.93 13.91 -19.88
CA LYS A 462 -0.25 14.71 -20.26
C LYS A 462 0.06 15.57 -21.49
N GLY A 463 -0.89 15.71 -22.42
CA GLY A 463 -0.71 16.51 -23.64
C GLY A 463 -0.43 18.00 -23.37
N GLU A 464 -0.94 18.52 -22.26
CA GLU A 464 -0.73 19.88 -21.77
C GLU A 464 0.75 20.15 -21.42
N GLU A 465 1.47 19.17 -20.87
CA GLU A 465 2.90 19.32 -20.56
C GLU A 465 3.75 19.38 -21.84
N ILE A 466 3.39 18.61 -22.86
CA ILE A 466 4.03 18.68 -24.19
C ILE A 466 3.74 20.04 -24.83
N THR A 467 2.48 20.49 -24.78
CA THR A 467 2.05 21.81 -25.27
C THR A 467 2.86 22.94 -24.63
N LEU A 468 2.98 22.91 -23.30
CA LEU A 468 3.71 23.90 -22.51
C LEU A 468 5.22 23.91 -22.84
N PHE A 469 5.80 22.72 -23.06
CA PHE A 469 7.19 22.57 -23.50
C PHE A 469 7.42 23.17 -24.90
N LEU A 470 6.52 22.88 -25.86
CA LEU A 470 6.59 23.43 -27.21
C LEU A 470 6.47 24.95 -27.20
N ASP A 471 5.56 25.51 -26.39
CA ASP A 471 5.39 26.96 -26.27
C ASP A 471 6.63 27.66 -25.73
N ARG A 472 7.29 27.05 -24.74
CA ARG A 472 8.56 27.54 -24.17
C ARG A 472 9.68 27.50 -25.19
N CYS A 473 9.80 26.42 -25.95
CA CYS A 473 10.79 26.30 -27.03
C CYS A 473 10.56 27.34 -28.12
N HIS A 474 9.32 27.52 -28.57
CA HIS A 474 8.95 28.52 -29.57
C HIS A 474 9.17 29.95 -29.05
N THR A 475 8.86 30.23 -27.77
CA THR A 475 9.08 31.55 -27.13
C THR A 475 10.58 31.88 -27.03
N MET A 476 11.46 30.89 -26.92
CA MET A 476 12.92 31.06 -26.99
C MET A 476 13.50 31.04 -28.42
N GLY A 477 12.66 30.93 -29.45
CA GLY A 477 13.07 30.98 -30.86
C GLY A 477 13.46 29.65 -31.50
N PHE A 478 13.31 28.51 -30.80
CA PHE A 478 13.61 27.17 -31.31
C PHE A 478 12.53 26.61 -32.26
N VAL A 479 12.20 27.39 -33.30
CA VAL A 479 11.06 27.13 -34.19
C VAL A 479 11.29 25.89 -35.06
N GLN A 480 12.53 25.62 -35.49
CA GLN A 480 12.86 24.43 -36.27
C GLN A 480 12.80 23.17 -35.39
N GLU A 481 13.38 23.23 -34.19
CA GLU A 481 13.39 22.13 -33.23
C GLU A 481 11.97 21.78 -32.75
N VAL A 482 11.06 22.76 -32.68
CA VAL A 482 9.62 22.53 -32.46
C VAL A 482 9.00 21.75 -33.62
N GLN A 483 9.31 22.07 -34.87
CA GLN A 483 8.82 21.29 -36.03
C GLN A 483 9.42 19.88 -36.06
N ASP A 484 10.73 19.75 -35.82
CA ASP A 484 11.43 18.46 -35.79
C ASP A 484 10.89 17.55 -34.66
N PHE A 485 10.59 18.13 -33.49
CA PHE A 485 9.89 17.43 -32.40
C PHE A 485 8.49 16.98 -32.83
N LEU A 486 7.71 17.84 -33.49
CA LEU A 486 6.35 17.51 -33.94
C LEU A 486 6.33 16.44 -35.03
N LEU A 487 7.37 16.35 -35.87
CA LEU A 487 7.56 15.22 -36.78
C LEU A 487 7.80 13.92 -36.01
N ALA A 488 8.74 13.89 -35.07
CA ALA A 488 8.99 12.70 -34.25
C ALA A 488 7.75 12.30 -33.40
N PHE A 489 7.00 13.27 -32.88
CA PHE A 489 5.74 13.06 -32.14
C PHE A 489 4.65 12.38 -32.99
N ARG A 490 4.58 12.75 -34.28
CA ARG A 490 3.72 12.13 -35.29
C ARG A 490 4.14 10.70 -35.64
N GLU A 491 5.44 10.44 -35.68
CA GLU A 491 6.01 9.11 -35.98
C GLU A 491 5.92 8.13 -34.80
N ASP A 492 5.87 8.62 -33.56
CA ASP A 492 5.65 7.80 -32.35
C ASP A 492 4.16 7.50 -32.08
N ALA A 493 3.22 8.31 -32.60
CA ALA A 493 1.78 8.09 -32.41
C ALA A 493 1.28 6.68 -32.80
N PRO A 494 1.76 6.04 -33.91
CA PRO A 494 1.45 4.64 -34.23
C PRO A 494 1.95 3.61 -33.19
N MET A 495 2.89 3.94 -32.32
CA MET A 495 3.40 3.06 -31.26
C MET A 495 2.62 3.17 -29.94
N ALA A 496 1.83 4.23 -29.76
CA ALA A 496 1.05 4.48 -28.54
C ALA A 496 0.00 3.39 -28.25
N HIS A 497 -0.31 3.19 -26.97
CA HIS A 497 -1.45 2.38 -26.54
C HIS A 497 -2.78 3.15 -26.79
N PRO A 498 -3.90 2.49 -27.17
CA PRO A 498 -5.16 3.16 -27.47
C PRO A 498 -5.63 4.16 -26.39
N SER A 499 -5.57 3.78 -25.12
CA SER A 499 -5.96 4.62 -23.98
C SER A 499 -5.11 5.88 -23.80
N ASP A 500 -3.92 5.93 -24.39
CA ASP A 500 -2.96 7.03 -24.23
C ASP A 500 -3.18 8.10 -25.33
N MET A 501 -3.78 7.71 -26.46
CA MET A 501 -4.00 8.57 -27.62
C MET A 501 -4.76 9.85 -27.26
N ALA A 502 -5.85 9.76 -26.50
CA ALA A 502 -6.62 10.93 -26.10
C ALA A 502 -5.85 11.85 -25.12
N PRO A 503 -5.48 11.39 -23.90
CA PRO A 503 -4.86 12.25 -22.88
C PRO A 503 -3.46 12.77 -23.24
N THR A 504 -2.75 12.12 -24.17
CA THR A 504 -1.41 12.54 -24.60
C THR A 504 -1.42 13.20 -25.98
N TRP A 505 -1.95 12.54 -27.02
CA TRP A 505 -1.87 13.05 -28.41
C TRP A 505 -3.00 14.02 -28.77
N VAL A 506 -4.26 13.69 -28.51
CA VAL A 506 -5.40 14.58 -28.83
C VAL A 506 -5.33 15.86 -27.99
N THR A 507 -5.05 15.75 -26.69
CA THR A 507 -4.87 16.92 -25.82
C THR A 507 -3.67 17.79 -26.22
N CYS A 508 -2.57 17.20 -26.69
CA CYS A 508 -1.43 17.99 -27.22
C CYS A 508 -1.81 18.75 -28.49
N LEU A 509 -2.54 18.12 -29.42
CA LEU A 509 -3.07 18.80 -30.60
C LEU A 509 -4.04 19.95 -30.24
N ALA A 510 -4.90 19.76 -29.23
CA ALA A 510 -5.80 20.80 -28.74
C ALA A 510 -5.03 22.02 -28.23
N GLY A 511 -3.97 21.78 -27.44
CA GLY A 511 -3.05 22.82 -26.99
C GLY A 511 -2.31 23.52 -28.14
N ILE A 512 -1.79 22.77 -29.11
CA ILE A 512 -1.14 23.33 -30.30
C ILE A 512 -2.11 24.22 -31.09
N ALA A 513 -3.37 23.81 -31.27
CA ALA A 513 -4.37 24.63 -31.96
C ALA A 513 -4.61 25.98 -31.27
N GLN A 514 -4.62 26.01 -29.94
CA GLN A 514 -4.72 27.25 -29.16
C GLN A 514 -3.46 28.14 -29.27
N LEU A 515 -2.29 27.54 -29.48
CA LEU A 515 -1.02 28.25 -29.61
C LEU A 515 -0.70 28.74 -31.02
N MET A 516 -1.25 28.14 -32.08
CA MET A 516 -0.99 28.56 -33.47
C MET A 516 -1.20 30.08 -33.71
N PRO A 517 -2.27 30.74 -33.20
CA PRO A 517 -2.40 32.20 -33.28
C PRO A 517 -1.31 32.97 -32.51
N LYS A 518 -0.90 32.50 -31.32
CA LYS A 518 0.19 33.08 -30.53
C LYS A 518 1.53 33.00 -31.27
N TRP A 519 1.76 31.89 -31.95
CA TRP A 519 2.93 31.64 -32.79
C TRP A 519 2.84 32.32 -34.18
N SER A 520 1.74 33.04 -34.47
CA SER A 520 1.45 33.68 -35.76
C SER A 520 1.37 32.71 -36.96
N ILE A 521 1.00 31.45 -36.70
CA ILE A 521 0.88 30.39 -37.70
C ILE A 521 -0.60 30.25 -38.12
N PRO A 522 -0.94 30.32 -39.42
CA PRO A 522 -2.33 30.18 -39.85
C PRO A 522 -2.79 28.72 -39.79
N TYR A 523 -4.07 28.48 -39.46
CA TYR A 523 -4.67 27.13 -39.48
C TYR A 523 -4.67 26.46 -40.87
N SER A 524 -4.34 27.20 -41.93
CA SER A 524 -4.13 26.65 -43.28
C SER A 524 -2.76 26.02 -43.51
N GLU A 525 -1.82 26.15 -42.56
CA GLU A 525 -0.42 25.79 -42.73
C GLU A 525 -0.22 24.28 -42.97
N SER A 526 0.43 23.94 -44.08
CA SER A 526 0.48 22.57 -44.63
C SER A 526 1.09 21.54 -43.68
N PHE A 527 2.10 21.94 -42.91
CA PHE A 527 2.73 21.11 -41.87
C PHE A 527 1.72 20.72 -40.77
N TYR A 528 1.04 21.72 -40.19
CA TYR A 528 0.09 21.51 -39.10
C TYR A 528 -1.16 20.77 -39.56
N ARG A 529 -1.67 21.05 -40.75
CA ARG A 529 -2.74 20.23 -41.36
C ARG A 529 -2.35 18.76 -41.47
N THR A 530 -1.15 18.48 -42.00
CA THR A 530 -0.64 17.11 -42.15
C THR A 530 -0.45 16.41 -40.80
N LEU A 531 0.04 17.13 -39.79
CA LEU A 531 0.20 16.67 -38.41
C LEU A 531 -1.15 16.23 -37.80
N PHE A 532 -2.14 17.13 -37.78
CA PHE A 532 -3.47 16.88 -37.21
C PHE A 532 -4.20 15.76 -37.95
N GLN A 533 -4.25 15.80 -39.29
CA GLN A 533 -4.87 14.75 -40.09
C GLN A 533 -4.27 13.37 -39.80
N THR A 534 -2.94 13.27 -39.63
CA THR A 534 -2.29 11.97 -39.38
C THR A 534 -2.58 11.46 -37.97
N ILE A 535 -2.35 12.29 -36.94
CA ILE A 535 -2.47 11.86 -35.54
C ILE A 535 -3.92 11.56 -35.18
N LEU A 536 -4.89 12.35 -35.65
CA LEU A 536 -6.31 12.06 -35.41
C LEU A 536 -6.78 10.81 -36.16
N ALA A 537 -6.34 10.57 -37.40
CA ALA A 537 -6.63 9.31 -38.09
C ALA A 537 -6.05 8.09 -37.33
N VAL A 538 -4.84 8.20 -36.77
CA VAL A 538 -4.23 7.17 -35.91
C VAL A 538 -5.02 6.99 -34.61
N PHE A 539 -5.55 8.05 -34.00
CA PHE A 539 -6.43 7.96 -32.83
C PHE A 539 -7.71 7.17 -33.14
N ILE A 540 -8.43 7.49 -34.22
CA ILE A 540 -9.64 6.76 -34.63
C ILE A 540 -9.31 5.27 -34.87
N LEU A 541 -8.26 4.98 -35.63
CA LEU A 541 -7.86 3.61 -35.96
C LEU A 541 -7.38 2.79 -34.74
N LYS A 542 -6.81 3.42 -33.71
CA LYS A 542 -6.36 2.74 -32.48
C LYS A 542 -7.45 2.60 -31.42
N TYR A 543 -8.25 3.65 -31.21
CA TYR A 543 -9.18 3.73 -30.08
C TYR A 543 -10.56 3.19 -30.44
N VAL A 544 -11.12 3.62 -31.57
CA VAL A 544 -12.45 3.13 -32.01
C VAL A 544 -12.31 1.71 -32.54
N ASP A 545 -11.26 1.45 -33.35
CA ASP A 545 -11.07 0.24 -34.15
C ASP A 545 -12.22 0.03 -35.17
N PHE A 546 -12.05 -0.90 -36.10
CA PHE A 546 -13.06 -1.21 -37.12
C PHE A 546 -14.32 -1.82 -36.49
N LEU A 547 -15.47 -1.57 -37.14
CA LEU A 547 -16.72 -2.27 -36.82
C LEU A 547 -16.49 -3.79 -36.87
N PRO A 548 -16.84 -4.55 -35.81
CA PRO A 548 -16.69 -6.00 -35.81
C PRO A 548 -17.40 -6.65 -37.00
N PRO A 549 -16.75 -7.56 -37.75
CA PRO A 549 -17.40 -8.21 -38.89
C PRO A 549 -18.51 -9.15 -38.41
N PRO A 550 -19.66 -9.21 -39.10
CA PRO A 550 -20.75 -10.12 -38.73
C PRO A 550 -20.30 -11.59 -38.87
N PRO A 551 -20.69 -12.48 -37.94
CA PRO A 551 -20.38 -13.90 -38.05
C PRO A 551 -21.04 -14.51 -39.30
N GLN A 552 -20.24 -15.26 -40.07
CA GLN A 552 -20.64 -15.79 -41.38
C GLN A 552 -21.78 -16.81 -41.29
N ASP A 553 -21.85 -17.57 -40.19
CA ASP A 553 -22.86 -18.60 -39.95
C ASP A 553 -23.26 -18.68 -38.46
N TRP A 554 -23.61 -19.88 -37.98
CA TRP A 554 -23.87 -20.20 -36.57
C TRP A 554 -22.95 -21.32 -36.05
N THR A 555 -21.72 -21.42 -36.57
CA THR A 555 -20.67 -22.19 -35.92
C THR A 555 -20.21 -21.47 -34.66
N ALA A 556 -19.96 -22.23 -33.59
CA ALA A 556 -19.57 -21.74 -32.29
C ALA A 556 -18.39 -22.54 -31.73
N ASN A 557 -17.69 -21.96 -30.76
CA ASN A 557 -16.49 -22.54 -30.14
C ASN A 557 -16.75 -23.94 -29.57
N LYS A 558 -15.79 -24.84 -29.77
CA LYS A 558 -15.81 -26.18 -29.14
C LYS A 558 -15.48 -26.08 -27.66
N VAL A 559 -16.15 -26.89 -26.84
CA VAL A 559 -15.72 -27.21 -25.48
C VAL A 559 -14.50 -28.13 -25.51
N LYS A 560 -13.68 -28.09 -24.46
CA LYS A 560 -12.36 -28.77 -24.42
C LYS A 560 -12.46 -30.25 -24.03
N CYS A 561 -13.45 -30.62 -23.24
CA CYS A 561 -13.66 -32.02 -22.85
C CYS A 561 -14.03 -32.91 -24.04
N SER A 562 -13.53 -34.14 -23.99
CA SER A 562 -13.71 -35.19 -25.01
C SER A 562 -14.68 -36.31 -24.60
N CYS A 563 -15.45 -36.13 -23.51
CA CYS A 563 -16.46 -37.09 -23.09
C CYS A 563 -17.60 -37.21 -24.12
N GLY A 564 -18.40 -38.28 -24.05
CA GLY A 564 -19.47 -38.53 -25.03
C GLY A 564 -20.51 -37.40 -25.13
N ASP A 565 -20.85 -36.76 -24.02
CA ASP A 565 -21.78 -35.63 -24.02
C ASP A 565 -21.15 -34.38 -24.66
N CYS A 566 -19.88 -34.08 -24.33
CA CYS A 566 -19.14 -32.98 -24.93
C CYS A 566 -18.83 -33.21 -26.42
N ALA A 567 -18.70 -34.46 -26.87
CA ALA A 567 -18.60 -34.80 -28.28
C ALA A 567 -19.89 -34.50 -29.06
N LEU A 568 -21.06 -34.86 -28.50
CA LEU A 568 -22.37 -34.51 -29.08
C LEU A 568 -22.61 -33.00 -29.07
N LEU A 569 -22.27 -32.33 -27.97
CA LEU A 569 -22.31 -30.87 -27.86
C LEU A 569 -21.40 -30.22 -28.91
N ASN A 570 -20.16 -30.69 -29.08
CA ASN A 570 -19.23 -30.18 -30.08
C ASN A 570 -19.71 -30.41 -31.52
N PHE A 571 -20.47 -31.48 -31.80
CA PHE A 571 -21.12 -31.68 -33.09
C PHE A 571 -22.20 -30.64 -33.35
N PHE A 572 -23.06 -30.37 -32.36
CA PHE A 572 -24.04 -29.28 -32.43
C PHE A 572 -23.39 -27.90 -32.61
N MET A 573 -22.38 -27.56 -31.79
CA MET A 573 -21.71 -26.26 -31.81
C MET A 573 -21.09 -25.96 -33.20
N GLN A 574 -20.63 -26.99 -33.91
CA GLN A 574 -20.03 -26.87 -35.25
C GLN A 574 -21.03 -26.99 -36.41
N ASN A 575 -22.32 -27.21 -36.15
CA ASN A 575 -23.35 -27.24 -37.19
C ASN A 575 -23.84 -25.81 -37.52
N PRO A 576 -23.59 -25.26 -38.72
CA PRO A 576 -23.93 -23.87 -39.08
C PRO A 576 -25.43 -23.60 -39.22
N HIS A 577 -26.28 -24.65 -39.25
CA HIS A 577 -27.72 -24.54 -39.46
C HIS A 577 -28.55 -24.93 -38.23
N GLN A 578 -27.97 -25.68 -37.29
CA GLN A 578 -28.66 -26.08 -36.07
C GLN A 578 -28.48 -25.03 -34.97
N LEU A 579 -29.57 -24.32 -34.66
CA LEU A 579 -29.63 -23.26 -33.65
C LEU A 579 -29.91 -23.78 -32.23
N THR A 580 -30.61 -24.92 -32.12
CA THR A 580 -31.03 -25.50 -30.83
C THR A 580 -30.71 -27.01 -30.78
N VAL A 581 -30.36 -27.51 -29.60
CA VAL A 581 -30.23 -28.94 -29.30
C VAL A 581 -30.83 -29.25 -27.93
N GLU A 582 -31.39 -30.46 -27.79
CA GLU A 582 -32.00 -30.94 -26.55
C GLU A 582 -31.20 -32.11 -25.96
N PHE A 583 -30.83 -32.00 -24.69
CA PHE A 583 -30.13 -33.03 -23.93
C PHE A 583 -30.97 -33.48 -22.72
N LYS A 584 -31.63 -34.64 -22.83
CA LYS A 584 -32.32 -35.28 -21.70
C LYS A 584 -31.32 -36.03 -20.83
N MET A 585 -30.92 -35.44 -19.69
CA MET A 585 -29.83 -35.96 -18.86
C MET A 585 -29.94 -35.66 -17.36
N ALA A 586 -29.32 -36.54 -16.56
CA ALA A 586 -29.24 -36.44 -15.10
C ALA A 586 -28.40 -35.24 -14.62
N PRO A 587 -28.63 -34.72 -13.39
CA PRO A 587 -28.04 -33.47 -12.91
C PRO A 587 -26.52 -33.36 -13.07
N ASN A 588 -25.75 -34.38 -12.66
CA ASN A 588 -24.28 -34.30 -12.66
C ASN A 588 -23.69 -34.13 -14.08
N ARG A 589 -24.33 -34.71 -15.11
CA ARG A 589 -23.92 -34.55 -16.52
C ARG A 589 -24.27 -33.16 -17.07
N ARG A 590 -25.41 -32.62 -16.63
CA ARG A 590 -25.85 -31.25 -16.95
C ARG A 590 -24.91 -30.21 -16.37
N SER A 591 -24.55 -30.34 -15.09
CA SER A 591 -23.58 -29.46 -14.43
C SER A 591 -22.19 -29.50 -15.09
N HIS A 592 -21.76 -30.67 -15.60
CA HIS A 592 -20.54 -30.76 -16.40
C HIS A 592 -20.63 -29.95 -17.71
N LEU A 593 -21.72 -30.09 -18.49
CA LEU A 593 -21.91 -29.29 -19.71
C LEU A 593 -22.01 -27.78 -19.42
N GLN A 594 -22.66 -27.38 -18.32
CA GLN A 594 -22.73 -25.98 -17.91
C GLN A 594 -21.34 -25.40 -17.60
N GLY A 595 -20.48 -26.16 -16.90
CA GLY A 595 -19.09 -25.76 -16.65
C GLY A 595 -18.27 -25.63 -17.94
N GLU A 596 -18.30 -26.66 -18.80
CA GLU A 596 -17.58 -26.67 -20.07
C GLU A 596 -18.00 -25.51 -21.02
N LEU A 597 -19.29 -25.17 -21.07
CA LEU A 597 -19.80 -24.04 -21.86
C LEU A 597 -19.35 -22.68 -21.30
N SER A 598 -19.30 -22.55 -19.98
CA SER A 598 -18.77 -21.37 -19.28
C SER A 598 -17.26 -21.20 -19.56
N ASP A 599 -16.48 -22.26 -19.39
CA ASP A 599 -15.02 -22.26 -19.59
C ASP A 599 -14.63 -22.05 -21.06
N ALA A 600 -15.45 -22.53 -22.00
CA ALA A 600 -15.30 -22.25 -23.43
C ALA A 600 -15.75 -20.85 -23.85
N ARG A 601 -16.43 -20.09 -22.96
CA ARG A 601 -17.09 -18.81 -23.25
C ARG A 601 -17.96 -18.89 -24.51
N ALA A 602 -18.82 -19.90 -24.56
CA ALA A 602 -19.69 -20.15 -25.71
C ALA A 602 -20.84 -19.14 -25.81
N ASP A 603 -21.09 -18.60 -27.01
CA ASP A 603 -22.28 -17.82 -27.33
C ASP A 603 -23.54 -18.72 -27.39
N VAL A 604 -23.99 -19.17 -26.21
CA VAL A 604 -25.21 -19.95 -26.02
C VAL A 604 -25.99 -19.49 -24.79
N THR A 605 -27.31 -19.65 -24.82
CA THR A 605 -28.15 -19.71 -23.63
C THR A 605 -28.67 -21.15 -23.45
N TYR A 606 -29.17 -21.46 -22.26
CA TYR A 606 -29.83 -22.73 -22.01
C TYR A 606 -31.01 -22.60 -21.06
N GLU A 607 -32.03 -23.42 -21.30
CA GLU A 607 -33.29 -23.48 -20.56
C GLU A 607 -33.58 -24.94 -20.15
N PHE A 608 -34.45 -25.14 -19.15
CA PHE A 608 -34.76 -26.47 -18.62
C PHE A 608 -36.25 -26.80 -18.72
N ALA A 609 -36.57 -27.85 -19.49
CA ALA A 609 -37.92 -28.40 -19.53
C ALA A 609 -38.07 -29.46 -18.43
N CYS A 610 -38.74 -29.08 -17.33
CA CYS A 610 -38.95 -29.93 -16.16
C CYS A 610 -40.08 -30.97 -16.32
N ASN A 611 -40.72 -31.02 -17.50
CA ASN A 611 -41.98 -31.72 -17.76
C ASN A 611 -41.92 -33.26 -17.54
N THR A 612 -40.72 -33.86 -17.63
CA THR A 612 -40.48 -35.27 -17.24
C THR A 612 -39.09 -35.43 -16.65
N ALA A 613 -38.90 -36.35 -15.71
CA ALA A 613 -37.59 -36.74 -15.23
C ALA A 613 -36.88 -37.72 -16.19
N PRO A 614 -35.54 -37.71 -16.27
CA PRO A 614 -34.66 -36.57 -15.93
C PRO A 614 -34.93 -35.38 -16.88
N TYR A 615 -34.77 -34.14 -16.40
CA TYR A 615 -35.11 -32.95 -17.18
C TYR A 615 -34.27 -32.80 -18.46
N THR A 616 -34.86 -32.17 -19.47
CA THR A 616 -34.18 -31.80 -20.72
C THR A 616 -33.52 -30.42 -20.58
N MET A 617 -32.23 -30.35 -20.89
CA MET A 617 -31.50 -29.10 -21.11
C MET A 617 -31.61 -28.72 -22.58
N ILE A 618 -32.25 -27.59 -22.86
CA ILE A 618 -32.41 -27.02 -24.19
C ILE A 618 -31.29 -25.98 -24.36
N ILE A 619 -30.36 -26.19 -25.28
CA ILE A 619 -29.23 -25.28 -25.54
C ILE A 619 -29.48 -24.56 -26.86
N LYS A 620 -29.43 -23.23 -26.84
CA LYS A 620 -29.71 -22.35 -27.98
C LYS A 620 -28.51 -21.46 -28.27
N LYS A 621 -28.08 -21.37 -29.53
CA LYS A 621 -27.00 -20.47 -29.96
C LYS A 621 -27.46 -19.02 -29.95
N THR A 622 -26.56 -18.12 -29.57
CA THR A 622 -26.76 -16.66 -29.60
C THR A 622 -25.65 -15.99 -30.42
N ARG A 623 -25.60 -14.67 -30.38
CA ARG A 623 -24.49 -13.85 -30.92
C ARG A 623 -23.98 -12.87 -29.87
N ALA A 624 -24.09 -13.23 -28.59
CA ALA A 624 -23.89 -12.32 -27.46
C ALA A 624 -22.51 -11.65 -27.45
N SER A 625 -21.44 -12.35 -27.83
CA SER A 625 -20.09 -11.77 -27.92
C SER A 625 -19.95 -10.82 -29.10
N TYR A 626 -20.63 -11.08 -30.23
CA TYR A 626 -20.66 -10.15 -31.38
C TYR A 626 -21.52 -8.92 -31.08
N GLU A 627 -22.71 -9.10 -30.52
CA GLU A 627 -23.62 -8.04 -30.12
C GLU A 627 -22.97 -7.13 -29.07
N LYS A 628 -22.26 -7.72 -28.09
CA LYS A 628 -21.41 -6.98 -27.17
C LYS A 628 -20.29 -6.24 -27.88
N ALA A 629 -19.50 -6.90 -28.74
CA ALA A 629 -18.39 -6.23 -29.42
C ALA A 629 -18.85 -5.03 -30.28
N VAL A 630 -20.04 -5.11 -30.88
CA VAL A 630 -20.69 -4.00 -31.59
C VAL A 630 -21.19 -2.91 -30.62
N GLY A 631 -21.64 -3.27 -29.42
CA GLY A 631 -21.92 -2.34 -28.31
C GLY A 631 -20.65 -1.59 -27.87
N ASP A 632 -19.62 -2.34 -27.45
CA ASP A 632 -18.31 -1.82 -27.06
C ASP A 632 -17.71 -0.89 -28.15
N TRP A 633 -17.92 -1.21 -29.44
CA TRP A 633 -17.49 -0.36 -30.57
C TRP A 633 -18.31 0.94 -30.69
N LYS A 634 -19.65 0.87 -30.55
CA LYS A 634 -20.52 2.06 -30.56
C LYS A 634 -20.17 3.01 -29.42
N GLU A 635 -19.91 2.48 -28.23
CA GLU A 635 -19.49 3.26 -27.07
C GLU A 635 -18.16 3.97 -27.33
N ARG A 636 -17.14 3.26 -27.84
CA ARG A 636 -15.85 3.88 -28.21
C ARG A 636 -15.98 4.92 -29.32
N LYS A 637 -16.85 4.71 -30.31
CA LYS A 637 -17.13 5.71 -31.37
C LYS A 637 -17.77 6.96 -30.77
N ALA A 638 -18.86 6.81 -30.02
CA ALA A 638 -19.58 7.93 -29.41
C ALA A 638 -18.68 8.73 -28.43
N TRP A 639 -17.88 8.02 -27.62
CA TRP A 639 -16.90 8.65 -26.74
C TRP A 639 -15.83 9.43 -27.52
N ALA A 640 -15.30 8.87 -28.61
CA ALA A 640 -14.32 9.57 -29.45
C ALA A 640 -14.93 10.80 -30.15
N GLU A 641 -16.20 10.73 -30.58
CA GLU A 641 -16.91 11.87 -31.18
C GLU A 641 -17.10 12.99 -30.15
N GLN A 642 -17.49 12.63 -28.92
CA GLN A 642 -17.61 13.57 -27.81
C GLN A 642 -16.26 14.16 -27.41
N ASN A 643 -15.20 13.34 -27.34
CA ASN A 643 -13.85 13.80 -27.01
C ASN A 643 -13.33 14.82 -28.03
N LEU A 644 -13.46 14.57 -29.34
CA LEU A 644 -13.09 15.56 -30.36
C LEU A 644 -13.90 16.86 -30.25
N LYS A 645 -15.22 16.78 -30.00
CA LYS A 645 -16.10 17.95 -29.81
C LYS A 645 -15.80 18.73 -28.52
N GLN A 646 -15.17 18.11 -27.52
CA GLN A 646 -14.75 18.76 -26.27
C GLN A 646 -13.32 19.31 -26.32
N SER A 647 -12.44 18.71 -27.14
CA SER A 647 -11.04 19.11 -27.25
C SER A 647 -10.77 20.23 -28.25
N PHE A 648 -11.65 20.48 -29.23
CA PHE A 648 -11.41 21.48 -30.28
C PHE A 648 -12.61 22.38 -30.55
N ASP A 649 -12.36 23.63 -30.94
CA ASP A 649 -13.35 24.45 -31.64
C ASP A 649 -13.64 23.85 -33.03
N GLU A 650 -14.91 23.79 -33.41
CA GLU A 650 -15.35 23.15 -34.65
C GLU A 650 -14.81 23.87 -35.90
N THR A 651 -14.77 25.20 -35.89
CA THR A 651 -14.33 26.01 -37.04
C THR A 651 -12.83 25.90 -37.25
N VAL A 652 -12.05 25.86 -36.16
CA VAL A 652 -10.61 25.64 -36.16
C VAL A 652 -10.29 24.21 -36.63
N LEU A 653 -10.95 23.19 -36.07
CA LEU A 653 -10.74 21.79 -36.46
C LEU A 653 -11.10 21.55 -37.94
N ARG A 654 -12.20 22.15 -38.42
CA ARG A 654 -12.61 22.07 -39.83
C ARG A 654 -11.62 22.76 -40.77
N THR A 655 -10.98 23.84 -40.32
CA THR A 655 -9.93 24.53 -41.09
C THR A 655 -8.62 23.73 -41.14
N LEU A 656 -8.27 23.04 -40.04
CA LEU A 656 -7.06 22.21 -39.92
C LEU A 656 -7.19 20.86 -40.64
N LEU A 657 -8.36 20.21 -40.60
CA LEU A 657 -8.58 18.93 -41.28
C LEU A 657 -8.97 19.07 -42.75
N ALA A 658 -9.54 20.22 -43.14
CA ALA A 658 -9.92 20.55 -44.51
C ALA A 658 -10.70 19.41 -45.19
N GLU A 659 -10.21 18.87 -46.32
CA GLU A 659 -10.88 17.81 -47.08
C GLU A 659 -11.11 16.49 -46.30
N LYS A 660 -10.39 16.25 -45.20
CA LYS A 660 -10.52 15.05 -44.36
C LYS A 660 -11.37 15.25 -43.11
N TYR A 661 -11.99 16.42 -42.93
CA TYR A 661 -12.83 16.68 -41.75
C TYR A 661 -13.97 15.67 -41.63
N GLU A 662 -14.75 15.47 -42.70
CA GLU A 662 -15.90 14.54 -42.70
C GLU A 662 -15.46 13.06 -42.56
N GLU A 663 -14.28 12.70 -43.07
CA GLU A 663 -13.70 11.34 -42.97
C GLU A 663 -13.31 11.02 -41.51
N ILE A 664 -12.53 11.90 -40.88
CA ILE A 664 -11.95 11.71 -39.55
C ILE A 664 -13.00 11.93 -38.45
N VAL A 665 -13.79 13.01 -38.52
CA VAL A 665 -14.77 13.36 -37.48
C VAL A 665 -16.06 12.54 -37.62
N GLY A 666 -16.49 12.23 -38.84
CA GLY A 666 -17.54 11.22 -39.08
C GLY A 666 -17.07 9.78 -38.82
N MET A 667 -15.75 9.57 -38.80
CA MET A 667 -15.06 8.29 -38.59
C MET A 667 -15.43 7.22 -39.63
N THR A 668 -15.72 7.64 -40.87
CA THR A 668 -16.22 6.76 -41.93
C THR A 668 -15.28 5.58 -42.17
N GLN A 669 -13.98 5.83 -42.10
CA GLN A 669 -12.86 4.89 -42.17
C GLN A 669 -12.97 3.64 -41.28
N VAL A 670 -13.71 3.68 -40.16
CA VAL A 670 -13.93 2.52 -39.26
C VAL A 670 -15.38 2.00 -39.25
N THR A 671 -16.31 2.66 -39.93
CA THR A 671 -17.72 2.22 -40.02
C THR A 671 -17.95 1.04 -40.96
N ALA A 672 -17.05 0.80 -41.91
CA ALA A 672 -17.05 -0.41 -42.72
C ALA A 672 -16.45 -1.58 -41.90
N PRO A 673 -17.06 -2.77 -41.90
CA PRO A 673 -16.49 -3.92 -41.22
C PRO A 673 -15.19 -4.34 -41.90
N ALA A 674 -14.16 -4.62 -41.10
CA ALA A 674 -12.87 -5.06 -41.63
C ALA A 674 -13.01 -6.37 -42.43
N ALA A 675 -12.34 -6.45 -43.58
CA ALA A 675 -12.33 -7.67 -44.39
C ALA A 675 -11.84 -8.86 -43.54
N PRO A 676 -12.50 -10.03 -43.60
CA PRO A 676 -12.30 -11.11 -42.64
C PRO A 676 -10.85 -11.64 -42.70
N ARG A 677 -10.07 -11.34 -41.67
CA ARG A 677 -8.74 -11.92 -41.49
C ARG A 677 -8.90 -13.42 -41.21
N LEU A 678 -8.22 -14.25 -42.01
CA LEU A 678 -8.17 -15.69 -41.79
C LEU A 678 -7.65 -15.98 -40.38
N VAL A 679 -8.48 -16.63 -39.57
CA VAL A 679 -8.15 -16.99 -38.19
C VAL A 679 -7.17 -18.17 -38.19
N VAL A 680 -5.88 -17.85 -38.24
CA VAL A 680 -4.82 -18.82 -37.97
C VAL A 680 -4.89 -19.16 -36.48
N GLN A 681 -5.23 -20.41 -36.16
CA GLN A 681 -5.20 -20.90 -34.78
C GLN A 681 -3.76 -20.92 -34.26
N ILE A 682 -3.42 -19.97 -33.39
CA ILE A 682 -2.15 -19.98 -32.66
C ILE A 682 -2.28 -21.07 -31.58
N GLN A 683 -1.54 -22.16 -31.75
CA GLN A 683 -1.31 -23.14 -30.68
C GLN A 683 -0.24 -22.60 -29.72
N ASP A 684 -0.45 -22.75 -28.41
CA ASP A 684 0.49 -22.30 -27.39
C ASP A 684 1.84 -23.05 -27.48
N GLY A 685 2.84 -22.39 -28.08
CA GLY A 685 4.19 -22.90 -28.24
C GLY A 685 5.23 -22.01 -27.55
N ARG A 686 6.02 -22.57 -26.63
CA ARG A 686 7.04 -21.82 -25.88
C ARG A 686 8.25 -21.42 -26.75
N ALA A 687 8.48 -20.11 -26.79
CA ALA A 687 9.78 -19.42 -26.79
C ALA A 687 10.59 -19.18 -28.10
N ARG A 688 11.34 -18.06 -28.03
CA ARG A 688 12.46 -17.57 -28.88
C ARG A 688 12.12 -16.82 -30.19
N LYS A 689 12.99 -15.83 -30.49
CA LYS A 689 12.96 -14.93 -31.66
C LYS A 689 13.43 -15.62 -32.94
N PRO A 690 12.99 -15.14 -34.12
CA PRO A 690 13.80 -15.11 -35.35
C PRO A 690 14.19 -13.67 -35.76
N LEU A 691 15.02 -13.55 -36.81
CA LEU A 691 15.41 -12.30 -37.49
C LEU A 691 14.89 -12.25 -38.94
N LEU A 692 14.89 -11.04 -39.51
CA LEU A 692 14.97 -10.63 -40.93
C LEU A 692 14.12 -11.35 -42.02
N GLU A 693 13.25 -10.54 -42.63
CA GLU A 693 13.20 -10.17 -44.07
C GLU A 693 13.19 -11.18 -45.24
N ALA A 694 12.45 -10.74 -46.28
CA ALA A 694 12.68 -10.88 -47.72
C ALA A 694 11.99 -12.01 -48.55
N GLY A 695 11.36 -11.58 -49.66
CA GLY A 695 11.54 -12.26 -50.96
C GLY A 695 10.50 -13.30 -51.42
N LEU A 696 9.28 -12.88 -51.80
CA LEU A 696 8.36 -13.72 -52.60
C LEU A 696 8.64 -13.60 -54.11
N ARG A 697 8.92 -14.73 -54.80
CA ARG A 697 8.34 -15.16 -56.11
C ARG A 697 8.88 -16.56 -56.56
N PRO A 698 8.24 -17.26 -57.52
CA PRO A 698 7.88 -18.67 -57.31
C PRO A 698 8.68 -19.73 -58.10
N ALA A 699 8.31 -20.99 -57.85
CA ALA A 699 9.02 -22.22 -58.21
C ALA A 699 8.97 -22.64 -59.69
N ALA A 700 9.97 -23.43 -60.10
CA ALA A 700 9.93 -24.30 -61.28
C ALA A 700 10.67 -25.64 -61.02
N GLN A 701 9.89 -26.73 -61.04
CA GLN A 701 10.16 -28.13 -61.48
C GLN A 701 11.45 -28.90 -61.09
N ARG A 702 11.32 -30.23 -61.06
CA ARG A 702 12.33 -31.23 -60.66
C ARG A 702 13.27 -31.60 -61.83
N THR A 703 14.56 -31.86 -61.56
CA THR A 703 15.22 -33.11 -62.01
C THR A 703 16.53 -33.48 -61.27
N ILE A 704 16.70 -34.79 -61.16
CA ILE A 704 17.80 -35.64 -60.63
C ILE A 704 19.21 -35.31 -61.18
N ALA A 705 20.27 -35.37 -60.34
CA ALA A 705 21.56 -36.05 -60.62
C ALA A 705 22.65 -35.94 -59.51
N HIS A 706 23.48 -36.99 -59.39
CA HIS A 706 24.82 -37.08 -58.77
C HIS A 706 25.79 -37.67 -59.86
N PRO A 707 27.14 -37.76 -59.72
CA PRO A 707 28.02 -37.59 -58.54
C PRO A 707 29.37 -36.80 -58.76
N HIS A 708 30.17 -36.78 -57.68
CA HIS A 708 31.66 -36.72 -57.48
C HIS A 708 32.64 -37.13 -58.63
N PRO A 709 34.02 -37.08 -58.49
CA PRO A 709 34.89 -36.89 -57.29
C PRO A 709 36.23 -36.08 -57.45
N GLN A 710 37.10 -36.15 -56.42
CA GLN A 710 38.58 -35.88 -56.35
C GLN A 710 39.00 -34.39 -56.15
N ALA A 711 40.07 -34.01 -55.41
CA ALA A 711 41.14 -34.69 -54.63
C ALA A 711 41.58 -33.78 -53.42
N VAL A 712 42.65 -33.92 -52.59
CA VAL A 712 43.80 -34.85 -52.43
C VAL A 712 44.38 -34.79 -50.96
N ARG A 713 45.50 -35.47 -50.68
CA ARG A 713 46.44 -35.42 -49.50
C ARG A 713 47.88 -35.74 -50.04
N PRO A 714 49.05 -35.65 -49.33
CA PRO A 714 49.33 -36.09 -47.94
C PRO A 714 50.56 -35.44 -47.18
N VAL A 715 51.03 -36.12 -46.10
CA VAL A 715 52.40 -36.15 -45.47
C VAL A 715 52.74 -35.21 -44.28
N SER A 716 53.55 -35.76 -43.35
CA SER A 716 54.28 -35.19 -42.19
C SER A 716 55.59 -36.01 -42.01
N PRO A 717 56.68 -35.60 -41.30
CA PRO A 717 56.77 -35.76 -39.81
C PRO A 717 57.86 -34.94 -39.03
N SER A 718 58.00 -35.19 -37.71
CA SER A 718 59.26 -35.13 -36.86
C SER A 718 59.95 -33.76 -36.55
N THR A 719 60.71 -33.50 -35.46
CA THR A 719 60.97 -34.13 -34.12
C THR A 719 61.76 -33.19 -33.15
N LEU A 720 61.48 -33.23 -31.82
CA LEU A 720 62.38 -32.94 -30.65
C LEU A 720 62.97 -31.48 -30.51
N GLN A 721 63.57 -30.99 -29.38
CA GLN A 721 64.07 -31.58 -28.11
C GLN A 721 64.24 -30.54 -26.95
N GLY A 722 64.06 -30.94 -25.67
CA GLY A 722 64.74 -30.38 -24.45
C GLY A 722 64.21 -29.08 -23.78
N THR A 723 64.40 -28.79 -22.46
CA THR A 723 64.93 -29.53 -21.27
C THR A 723 64.51 -28.91 -19.91
N SER A 724 64.48 -29.73 -18.82
CA SER A 724 64.44 -29.40 -17.35
C SER A 724 63.23 -28.61 -16.78
N ALA A 725 62.44 -29.03 -15.76
CA ALA A 725 62.66 -29.75 -14.48
C ALA A 725 63.37 -28.90 -13.39
N ASN A 726 63.08 -28.97 -12.07
CA ASN A 726 62.35 -29.95 -11.22
C ASN A 726 61.41 -29.18 -10.19
N SER A 727 60.84 -29.65 -9.06
CA SER A 727 60.94 -30.86 -8.18
C SER A 727 59.56 -31.29 -7.58
N ARG A 728 59.49 -32.04 -6.44
CA ARG A 728 58.34 -32.93 -6.11
C ARG A 728 58.27 -33.52 -4.65
N SER A 729 57.18 -33.31 -3.88
CA SER A 729 56.73 -34.11 -2.70
C SER A 729 55.26 -33.81 -2.32
N GLY A 730 54.44 -34.65 -1.65
CA GLY A 730 54.56 -36.06 -1.20
C GLY A 730 53.21 -36.62 -0.64
N ASN A 731 53.00 -37.95 -0.64
CA ASN A 731 51.81 -38.71 -0.14
C ASN A 731 52.26 -39.67 1.02
N PRO A 732 51.49 -40.56 1.71
CA PRO A 732 50.20 -41.28 1.44
C PRO A 732 49.13 -41.12 2.56
N GLY A 733 48.02 -41.88 2.73
CA GLY A 733 47.31 -42.91 1.94
C GLY A 733 46.72 -44.10 2.77
N ALA A 734 46.14 -45.10 2.09
CA ALA A 734 45.70 -46.45 2.56
C ALA A 734 44.36 -46.69 3.35
N LEU A 735 43.35 -47.17 2.59
CA LEU A 735 42.30 -48.18 2.86
C LEU A 735 42.07 -48.80 4.27
N THR A 736 40.78 -48.90 4.66
CA THR A 736 40.15 -50.14 5.20
C THR A 736 38.62 -50.08 5.08
N SER A 737 37.92 -51.23 5.18
CA SER A 737 36.47 -51.34 4.92
C SER A 737 35.71 -52.19 5.95
N VAL A 738 34.62 -51.66 6.50
CA VAL A 738 33.51 -52.43 7.13
C VAL A 738 32.18 -51.74 6.76
N ALA A 739 31.08 -52.49 6.72
CA ALA A 739 29.77 -52.04 6.23
C ALA A 739 28.74 -51.80 7.35
N SER A 740 27.49 -51.49 6.96
CA SER A 740 26.28 -51.21 7.77
C SER A 740 26.21 -49.83 8.46
N GLY A 741 25.03 -49.22 8.63
CA GLY A 741 23.74 -49.56 8.02
C GLY A 741 22.49 -48.91 8.65
N ALA A 742 21.91 -47.91 7.97
CA ALA A 742 20.54 -47.37 8.15
C ALA A 742 20.18 -46.64 6.84
N ARG A 743 18.99 -46.68 6.22
CA ARG A 743 17.60 -46.95 6.65
C ARG A 743 17.03 -45.98 7.70
N THR A 744 16.45 -44.90 7.19
CA THR A 744 15.20 -44.32 7.70
C THR A 744 14.14 -45.43 7.90
N PRO A 745 13.26 -45.35 8.93
CA PRO A 745 12.14 -44.40 8.87
C PRO A 745 11.71 -43.77 10.21
N SER A 746 10.80 -42.80 10.08
CA SER A 746 9.66 -42.51 10.97
C SER A 746 9.68 -43.03 12.42
N PHE A 747 9.69 -42.10 13.37
CA PHE A 747 8.89 -42.23 14.59
C PHE A 747 8.26 -40.89 14.97
N ALA A 748 6.95 -40.91 15.22
CA ALA A 748 6.25 -39.85 15.92
C ALA A 748 5.98 -40.31 17.36
N THR A 749 6.31 -39.49 18.36
CA THR A 749 5.43 -39.29 19.53
C THR A 749 5.87 -38.15 20.45
N LYS A 750 4.87 -37.60 21.15
CA LYS A 750 4.93 -36.93 22.46
C LYS A 750 5.71 -35.60 22.57
N ARG A 751 4.92 -34.55 22.82
CA ARG A 751 5.35 -33.32 23.51
C ARG A 751 6.15 -33.69 24.77
N LYS A 752 7.37 -33.17 24.89
CA LYS A 752 7.88 -32.67 26.17
C LYS A 752 7.50 -31.19 26.24
N ALA A 753 7.15 -30.69 27.43
CA ALA A 753 7.30 -29.26 27.68
C ALA A 753 8.79 -28.94 27.64
N ALA A 754 9.17 -27.84 27.00
CA ALA A 754 10.49 -27.27 27.22
C ALA A 754 10.45 -26.59 28.60
N GLU A 755 11.41 -26.91 29.45
CA GLU A 755 11.63 -26.18 30.70
C GLU A 755 11.99 -24.74 30.36
N ILE A 756 11.41 -23.79 31.08
CA ILE A 756 11.76 -22.37 30.96
C ILE A 756 13.07 -22.21 31.74
N GLU A 757 14.21 -22.21 31.04
CA GLU A 757 15.45 -21.74 31.65
C GLU A 757 15.30 -20.24 31.95
N ASP A 758 15.60 -19.87 33.20
CA ASP A 758 15.29 -18.54 33.73
C ASP A 758 15.94 -17.43 32.91
N ALA A 759 15.14 -16.41 32.56
CA ALA A 759 15.68 -15.16 32.09
C ALA A 759 16.49 -14.50 33.22
N GLU A 760 17.66 -13.92 32.92
CA GLU A 760 18.45 -13.17 33.89
C GLU A 760 17.57 -12.14 34.61
N VAL A 761 17.33 -12.38 35.90
CA VAL A 761 16.62 -11.45 36.77
C VAL A 761 17.56 -10.28 37.07
N ILE A 762 17.54 -9.29 36.18
CA ILE A 762 18.10 -7.97 36.46
C ILE A 762 17.31 -7.43 37.65
N ASP A 763 17.96 -7.39 38.81
CA ASP A 763 17.31 -6.99 40.06
C ASP A 763 16.71 -5.59 39.95
N LEU A 764 15.43 -5.45 40.35
CA LEU A 764 14.63 -4.21 40.45
C LEU A 764 14.97 -3.35 41.69
N THR A 765 15.56 -3.93 42.73
CA THR A 765 15.72 -3.30 44.06
C THR A 765 16.87 -2.28 44.11
N PRO A 766 16.83 -1.30 45.03
CA PRO A 766 17.98 -0.43 45.33
C PRO A 766 18.88 -1.02 46.43
N ASP A 767 20.19 -0.85 46.26
CA ASP A 767 21.17 -0.77 47.37
C ASP A 767 21.10 0.62 48.04
#